data_AF-A0A0F5H172-F1
#
_entry.id   AF-A0A0F5H172-F1
#
_cell.length_a   1.000
_cell.length_b   1.000
_cell.length_c   1.000
_cell.angle_alpha   90.00
_cell.angle_beta   90.00
_cell.angle_gamma   90.00
#
_symmetry.space_group_name_H-M   'P 1'
#
loop_
_entity.id
_entity.type
_entity.pdbx_description
1 polymer ?
#
loop_
_entity_poly.entity_id
_entity_poly.type
_entity_poly.pdbx_seq_one_letter_code
_entity_poly.pdbx_strand_id
1 'polypeptide(L)'
;MSNSVKWNKNVNLQENFYKTFLNEIVRLESEEGIELFKDFKRSKHYKLPSSGKVGFRGRTLTNPLVKIGLINSARKLSSLGNNYLDSKLKPADEIEKILDLDKDNLLYFRQFMKLRIYEHNSDNYFYNYRFAIKFLSKYDDVPQNNLLAILESIKPCLSNDELEEIISKYSQVQNGNVSFDEFFSSTFSRYMISEEKILEAKDMFNNKQFSDENFAKLFSNRDSKKTSLLYKDFVLFLIEAQDNPENNDVIPHLYKLSRNSKIKKAFGAGKIPIKISKNDTTKTFLKNNSGNPLLGNDHYGKYLQFLFSKNNDLIHEYSDMGRRAFQVTGLISFNNGLANLNNKWIISPLLEILGDKFSLSGNDSYFEYEENDDSFWFSDTTLTEIFSITNNEIEKLFAIIGKNFNTKNISEISKLIEDKQENEFREFVEKTFPKEKIITILNNIIVRNDDEVFNEVTDNATIPTIYEYILTIAWYHISKNKSFKLLDTFQVSLDGNKLPLTHRGSGAGDIEIKSDDYSLLIEATLMNMNAQKRGELEPVIRHSTNFAVDNHPTKTQTIFIANELDDNVLNIFRAMQFVQLNSTYNSNISISGLNIFALSTKEIVDILKKEICDIEILEKINSNLNSSPAYINNDWRNNILFDIFK
;
A
#
# COMPACT_ATOMS: atom_id res chain seq x y z
N MET A 1 34.57 -29.97 4.32
CA MET A 1 33.72 -30.14 5.53
C MET A 1 33.04 -28.81 5.80
N SER A 2 31.77 -28.72 5.43
CA SER A 2 30.95 -27.52 5.47
C SER A 2 30.44 -27.27 6.88
N ASN A 3 30.99 -26.26 7.56
CA ASN A 3 30.30 -25.65 8.70
C ASN A 3 29.19 -24.75 8.16
N SER A 4 28.09 -25.37 7.72
CA SER A 4 26.82 -24.66 7.58
C SER A 4 26.36 -24.30 9.00
N VAL A 5 26.49 -23.02 9.35
CA VAL A 5 25.88 -22.49 10.57
C VAL A 5 24.37 -22.64 10.39
N LYS A 6 23.81 -23.73 10.93
CA LYS A 6 22.36 -23.85 11.15
C LYS A 6 21.97 -22.69 12.06
N TRP A 7 21.04 -21.86 11.60
CA TRP A 7 20.40 -20.81 12.40
C TRP A 7 19.51 -21.46 13.48
N ASN A 8 20.13 -22.05 14.49
CA ASN A 8 19.46 -22.57 15.67
C ASN A 8 19.14 -21.40 16.60
N LYS A 9 17.89 -20.85 16.54
CA LYS A 9 17.26 -19.98 17.57
C LYS A 9 18.23 -19.18 18.45
N ASN A 10 19.26 -18.55 17.88
CA ASN A 10 20.30 -17.90 18.67
C ASN A 10 19.82 -16.49 18.92
N VAL A 11 19.01 -16.35 19.97
CA VAL A 11 18.35 -15.11 20.37
C VAL A 11 19.37 -13.97 20.50
N ASN A 12 20.59 -14.26 20.97
CA ASN A 12 21.65 -13.27 21.13
C ASN A 12 22.19 -12.77 19.79
N LEU A 13 22.38 -13.66 18.80
CA LEU A 13 22.90 -13.28 17.49
C LEU A 13 21.85 -12.49 16.69
N GLN A 14 20.57 -12.88 16.82
CA GLN A 14 19.44 -12.09 16.34
C GLN A 14 19.42 -10.71 16.99
N GLU A 15 19.49 -10.65 18.32
CA GLU A 15 19.51 -9.39 19.06
C GLU A 15 20.67 -8.49 18.63
N ASN A 16 21.86 -9.03 18.39
CA ASN A 16 23.01 -8.28 17.91
C ASN A 16 22.82 -7.76 16.48
N PHE A 17 22.34 -8.58 15.55
CA PHE A 17 22.03 -8.13 14.19
C PHE A 17 21.04 -6.97 14.20
N TYR A 18 19.97 -7.06 15.00
CA TYR A 18 18.98 -5.99 15.08
C TYR A 18 19.50 -4.73 15.78
N LYS A 19 20.37 -4.87 16.79
CA LYS A 19 21.08 -3.72 17.36
C LYS A 19 21.92 -3.02 16.29
N THR A 20 22.67 -3.78 15.49
CA THR A 20 23.47 -3.20 14.39
C THR A 20 22.59 -2.50 13.37
N PHE A 21 21.48 -3.13 12.93
CA PHE A 21 20.54 -2.53 11.99
C PHE A 21 19.87 -1.25 12.53
N LEU A 22 19.41 -1.26 13.80
CA LEU A 22 18.83 -0.08 14.42
C LEU A 22 19.86 1.03 14.64
N ASN A 23 21.10 0.68 15.00
CA ASN A 23 22.18 1.65 15.11
C ASN A 23 22.52 2.26 13.74
N GLU A 24 22.44 1.47 12.68
CA GLU A 24 22.64 1.96 11.32
C GLU A 24 21.53 2.90 10.88
N ILE A 25 20.26 2.59 11.20
CA ILE A 25 19.15 3.53 11.02
C ILE A 25 19.43 4.85 11.74
N VAL A 26 19.79 4.81 13.03
CA VAL A 26 20.07 6.01 13.82
C VAL A 26 21.25 6.80 13.24
N ARG A 27 22.28 6.11 12.75
CA ARG A 27 23.42 6.74 12.07
C ARG A 27 22.98 7.46 10.80
N LEU A 28 22.21 6.78 9.95
CA LEU A 28 21.67 7.36 8.70
C LEU A 28 20.77 8.56 9.01
N GLU A 29 19.82 8.45 9.94
CA GLU A 29 18.96 9.57 10.34
C GLU A 29 19.76 10.77 10.89
N SER A 30 20.84 10.50 11.64
CA SER A 30 21.74 11.54 12.15
C SER A 30 22.57 12.19 11.04
N GLU A 31 22.96 11.46 10.00
CA GLU A 31 23.75 11.97 8.89
C GLU A 31 22.90 12.83 7.94
N GLU A 32 21.68 12.38 7.70
CA GLU A 32 20.68 12.98 6.81
C GLU A 32 19.96 14.16 7.47
N GLY A 33 19.99 14.23 8.81
CA GLY A 33 19.31 15.28 9.57
C GLY A 33 17.78 15.17 9.51
N ILE A 34 17.27 14.01 9.12
CA ILE A 34 15.84 13.69 8.95
C ILE A 34 15.57 12.36 9.66
N GLU A 35 14.44 12.23 10.36
CA GLU A 35 13.96 10.92 10.86
C GLU A 35 13.42 10.07 9.68
N LEU A 36 14.31 9.58 8.82
CA LEU A 36 14.00 8.76 7.63
C LEU A 36 13.16 7.52 7.95
N PHE A 37 13.26 7.02 9.18
CA PHE A 37 12.59 5.82 9.66
C PHE A 37 11.80 6.11 10.94
N LYS A 38 11.18 7.30 11.03
CA LYS A 38 10.26 7.65 12.11
C LYS A 38 9.22 6.55 12.36
N ASP A 39 8.81 5.82 11.31
CA ASP A 39 7.88 4.69 11.37
C ASP A 39 8.51 3.29 11.56
N PHE A 40 9.84 3.13 11.63
CA PHE A 40 10.40 1.99 12.37
C PHE A 40 10.12 2.12 13.88
N LYS A 41 9.69 3.30 14.35
CA LYS A 41 8.83 3.48 15.53
C LYS A 41 7.34 3.50 15.12
N ARG A 42 6.84 2.47 14.42
CA ARG A 42 5.38 2.36 14.15
C ARG A 42 4.61 2.52 15.48
N SER A 43 3.82 3.59 15.54
CA SER A 43 3.34 4.33 16.72
C SER A 43 4.35 5.31 17.33
N LYS A 44 3.99 6.60 17.37
CA LYS A 44 4.57 7.69 18.19
C LYS A 44 4.75 7.37 19.70
N HIS A 45 4.47 6.13 20.12
CA HIS A 45 4.57 5.60 21.47
C HIS A 45 5.49 4.38 21.59
N TYR A 46 6.28 4.05 20.55
CA TYR A 46 7.19 2.91 20.61
C TYR A 46 8.29 3.11 21.66
N LYS A 47 8.25 2.29 22.71
CA LYS A 47 9.37 2.09 23.63
C LYS A 47 10.20 0.91 23.14
N LEU A 48 11.52 1.09 23.07
CA LEU A 48 12.46 -0.01 22.90
C LEU A 48 12.09 -1.14 23.88
N PRO A 49 11.84 -2.38 23.39
CA PRO A 49 11.63 -3.52 24.24
C PRO A 49 12.81 -3.66 25.20
N SER A 50 12.53 -4.08 26.43
CA SER A 50 13.57 -4.47 27.38
C SER A 50 14.56 -5.46 26.72
N SER A 51 15.85 -5.38 27.09
CA SER A 51 16.91 -6.30 26.64
C SER A 51 16.41 -7.75 26.60
N GLY A 52 16.71 -8.50 25.53
CA GLY A 52 16.18 -9.86 25.30
C GLY A 52 14.88 -9.95 24.48
N LYS A 53 14.21 -8.83 24.14
CA LYS A 53 12.99 -8.81 23.31
C LYS A 53 13.15 -8.24 21.90
N VAL A 54 14.34 -7.76 21.54
CA VAL A 54 14.62 -7.14 20.24
C VAL A 54 14.49 -8.15 19.08
N GLY A 55 14.91 -9.41 19.29
CA GLY A 55 14.82 -10.49 18.31
C GLY A 55 13.40 -10.85 17.84
N PHE A 56 12.37 -10.63 18.68
CA PHE A 56 10.97 -10.86 18.27
C PHE A 56 10.52 -9.90 17.18
N ARG A 57 11.02 -8.67 17.18
CA ARG A 57 10.66 -7.64 16.21
C ARG A 57 11.26 -7.92 14.83
N GLY A 58 12.43 -8.52 14.83
CA GLY A 58 13.07 -9.06 13.66
C GLY A 58 12.25 -10.06 12.86
N ARG A 59 11.63 -11.00 13.58
CA ARG A 59 10.68 -11.94 12.98
C ARG A 59 9.47 -11.21 12.40
N THR A 60 8.93 -10.20 13.09
CA THR A 60 7.83 -9.39 12.56
C THR A 60 8.19 -8.69 11.25
N LEU A 61 9.41 -8.17 11.12
CA LEU A 61 9.86 -7.44 9.92
C LEU A 61 10.20 -8.36 8.75
N THR A 62 10.77 -9.54 9.03
CA THR A 62 11.20 -10.50 8.00
C THR A 62 10.08 -11.44 7.55
N ASN A 63 9.07 -11.69 8.38
CA ASN A 63 7.96 -12.59 8.04
C ASN A 63 7.23 -12.21 6.75
N PRO A 64 6.91 -10.92 6.46
CA PRO A 64 6.35 -10.54 5.17
C PRO A 64 7.23 -10.97 4.00
N LEU A 65 8.56 -10.78 4.08
CA LEU A 65 9.49 -11.20 3.02
C LEU A 65 9.48 -12.73 2.81
N VAL A 66 9.34 -13.51 3.89
CA VAL A 66 9.16 -14.98 3.78
C VAL A 66 7.83 -15.29 3.07
N LYS A 67 6.75 -14.63 3.49
CA LYS A 67 5.39 -14.87 2.96
C LYS A 67 5.19 -14.42 1.51
N ILE A 68 6.08 -13.58 0.99
CA ILE A 68 6.08 -13.14 -0.40
C ILE A 68 7.06 -13.97 -1.25
N GLY A 69 7.90 -14.80 -0.62
CA GLY A 69 8.86 -15.66 -1.33
C GLY A 69 10.16 -14.94 -1.74
N LEU A 70 10.46 -13.77 -1.16
CA LEU A 70 11.76 -13.10 -1.36
C LEU A 70 12.89 -13.75 -0.55
N ILE A 71 12.51 -14.35 0.59
CA ILE A 71 13.41 -15.17 1.39
C ILE A 71 12.72 -16.48 1.77
N ASN A 72 13.49 -17.53 2.01
CA ASN A 72 12.94 -18.83 2.42
C ASN A 72 12.64 -18.92 3.93
N SER A 73 12.15 -20.07 4.39
CA SER A 73 11.87 -20.33 5.82
C SER A 73 13.13 -20.24 6.70
N ALA A 74 14.32 -20.41 6.12
CA ALA A 74 15.62 -20.19 6.78
C ALA A 74 16.12 -18.73 6.73
N ARG A 75 15.34 -17.79 6.16
CA ARG A 75 15.64 -16.35 6.01
C ARG A 75 16.85 -16.10 5.11
N LYS A 76 17.08 -16.98 4.15
CA LYS A 76 18.05 -16.78 3.05
C LYS A 76 17.32 -16.21 1.84
N LEU A 77 18.01 -15.37 1.06
CA LEU A 77 17.49 -14.87 -0.21
C LEU A 77 17.15 -16.04 -1.13
N SER A 78 15.95 -16.00 -1.70
CA SER A 78 15.52 -16.90 -2.78
C SER A 78 16.15 -16.46 -4.11
N SER A 79 15.98 -17.25 -5.18
CA SER A 79 16.44 -16.82 -6.51
C SER A 79 15.74 -15.53 -6.96
N LEU A 80 14.43 -15.41 -6.76
CA LEU A 80 13.69 -14.16 -6.95
C LEU A 80 14.23 -13.02 -6.06
N GLY A 81 14.45 -13.28 -4.77
CA GLY A 81 14.94 -12.27 -3.84
C GLY A 81 16.31 -11.71 -4.25
N ASN A 82 17.21 -12.57 -4.74
CA ASN A 82 18.48 -12.14 -5.31
C ASN A 82 18.29 -11.31 -6.59
N ASN A 83 17.41 -11.75 -7.51
CA ASN A 83 17.14 -11.00 -8.74
C ASN A 83 16.56 -9.61 -8.45
N TYR A 84 15.68 -9.50 -7.46
CA TYR A 84 15.12 -8.21 -7.06
C TYR A 84 16.20 -7.28 -6.48
N LEU A 85 16.98 -7.79 -5.51
CA LEU A 85 18.05 -7.03 -4.85
C LEU A 85 19.10 -6.54 -5.86
N ASP A 86 19.46 -7.38 -6.82
CA ASP A 86 20.46 -7.05 -7.85
C ASP A 86 19.90 -6.24 -9.02
N SER A 87 18.61 -5.86 -9.01
CA SER A 87 17.93 -5.20 -10.13
C SER A 87 17.97 -5.99 -11.45
N LYS A 88 17.92 -7.32 -11.34
CA LYS A 88 17.97 -8.32 -12.43
C LYS A 88 16.65 -9.08 -12.62
N LEU A 89 15.52 -8.51 -12.20
CA LEU A 89 14.22 -9.11 -12.49
C LEU A 89 14.01 -9.30 -13.99
N LYS A 90 13.33 -10.38 -14.38
CA LYS A 90 12.92 -10.63 -15.76
C LYS A 90 12.13 -9.42 -16.27
N PRO A 91 12.39 -8.95 -17.50
CA PRO A 91 11.59 -7.90 -18.13
C PRO A 91 10.10 -8.24 -18.15
N ALA A 92 9.26 -7.21 -18.21
CA ALA A 92 7.83 -7.37 -18.43
C ALA A 92 7.54 -8.09 -19.76
N ASP A 93 6.66 -9.08 -19.74
CA ASP A 93 6.14 -9.72 -20.95
C ASP A 93 5.14 -8.81 -21.70
N GLU A 94 4.65 -9.26 -22.86
CA GLU A 94 3.74 -8.48 -23.73
C GLU A 94 2.47 -8.00 -23.02
N ILE A 95 1.94 -8.77 -22.06
CA ILE A 95 0.73 -8.42 -21.32
C ILE A 95 1.08 -7.51 -20.15
N GLU A 96 2.17 -7.81 -19.45
CA GLU A 96 2.63 -7.00 -18.32
C GLU A 96 3.02 -5.58 -18.76
N LYS A 97 3.60 -5.41 -19.96
CA LYS A 97 3.95 -4.09 -20.52
C LYS A 97 2.73 -3.17 -20.64
N ILE A 98 1.58 -3.68 -21.09
CA ILE A 98 0.38 -2.86 -21.28
C ILE A 98 -0.37 -2.57 -19.97
N LEU A 99 0.01 -3.22 -18.86
CA LEU A 99 -0.49 -2.86 -17.52
C LEU A 99 0.27 -1.67 -16.92
N ASP A 100 1.41 -1.30 -17.51
CA ASP A 100 2.27 -0.18 -17.11
C ASP A 100 2.61 -0.19 -15.60
N LEU A 101 2.98 -1.38 -15.12
CA LEU A 101 3.43 -1.58 -13.74
C LEU A 101 4.94 -1.39 -13.66
N ASP A 102 5.39 -0.68 -12.63
CA ASP A 102 6.82 -0.57 -12.39
C ASP A 102 7.43 -1.86 -11.84
N LYS A 103 8.76 -1.89 -11.74
CA LYS A 103 9.49 -3.10 -11.31
C LYS A 103 9.07 -3.59 -9.93
N ASP A 104 8.79 -2.66 -9.01
CA ASP A 104 8.36 -3.01 -7.66
C ASP A 104 6.93 -3.59 -7.72
N ASN A 105 5.99 -2.87 -8.34
CA ASN A 105 4.62 -3.32 -8.53
C ASN A 105 4.57 -4.70 -9.20
N LEU A 106 5.36 -4.89 -10.25
CA LEU A 106 5.41 -6.09 -11.07
C LEU A 106 5.90 -7.31 -10.27
N LEU A 107 6.89 -7.13 -9.39
CA LEU A 107 7.35 -8.17 -8.47
C LEU A 107 6.19 -8.67 -7.59
N TYR A 108 5.51 -7.76 -6.91
CA TYR A 108 4.41 -8.11 -6.02
C TYR A 108 3.22 -8.69 -6.79
N PHE A 109 2.92 -8.15 -7.98
CA PHE A 109 1.89 -8.68 -8.86
C PHE A 109 2.16 -10.15 -9.25
N ARG A 110 3.36 -10.46 -9.75
CA ARG A 110 3.78 -11.82 -10.10
C ARG A 110 3.72 -12.76 -8.90
N GLN A 111 4.25 -12.34 -7.75
CA GLN A 111 4.23 -13.18 -6.54
C GLN A 111 2.82 -13.41 -6.01
N PHE A 112 1.94 -12.41 -6.01
CA PHE A 112 0.57 -12.59 -5.54
C PHE A 112 -0.29 -13.41 -6.48
N MET A 113 -0.01 -13.38 -7.79
CA MET A 113 -0.61 -14.32 -8.73
C MET A 113 -0.18 -15.77 -8.47
N LYS A 114 0.94 -16.01 -7.80
CA LYS A 114 1.41 -17.35 -7.40
C LYS A 114 1.04 -17.73 -5.96
N LEU A 115 0.72 -16.75 -5.11
CA LEU A 115 0.53 -16.96 -3.66
C LEU A 115 -0.62 -17.92 -3.37
N ARG A 116 -0.29 -19.03 -2.70
CA ARG A 116 -1.23 -20.05 -2.25
C ARG A 116 -1.47 -19.90 -0.75
N ILE A 117 -2.73 -19.93 -0.34
CA ILE A 117 -3.09 -20.03 1.07
C ILE A 117 -3.54 -21.46 1.34
N TYR A 118 -2.72 -22.20 2.08
CA TYR A 118 -2.90 -23.62 2.35
C TYR A 118 -3.83 -23.91 3.52
N GLU A 119 -4.55 -25.02 3.44
CA GLU A 119 -5.30 -25.58 4.56
C GLU A 119 -4.34 -26.09 5.64
N HIS A 120 -4.75 -25.98 6.90
CA HIS A 120 -3.90 -26.38 8.03
C HIS A 120 -3.59 -27.88 8.12
N ASN A 121 -4.40 -28.74 7.51
CA ASN A 121 -4.37 -30.19 7.66
C ASN A 121 -4.42 -30.95 6.31
N SER A 122 -4.33 -30.23 5.18
CA SER A 122 -4.32 -30.83 3.86
C SER A 122 -3.50 -29.96 2.89
N ASP A 123 -3.20 -30.51 1.72
CA ASP A 123 -2.53 -29.81 0.63
C ASP A 123 -3.50 -29.01 -0.26
N ASN A 124 -4.76 -28.86 0.14
CA ASN A 124 -5.69 -27.94 -0.51
C ASN A 124 -5.25 -26.49 -0.29
N TYR A 125 -5.37 -25.67 -1.32
CA TYR A 125 -5.05 -24.26 -1.25
C TYR A 125 -6.00 -23.40 -2.09
N PHE A 126 -6.06 -22.12 -1.77
CA PHE A 126 -6.71 -21.12 -2.61
C PHE A 126 -5.76 -19.96 -2.96
N TYR A 127 -5.96 -19.35 -4.12
CA TYR A 127 -5.24 -18.17 -4.59
C TYR A 127 -6.01 -16.90 -4.21
N ASN A 128 -5.66 -16.32 -3.05
CA ASN A 128 -6.36 -15.18 -2.48
C ASN A 128 -6.38 -13.95 -3.41
N TYR A 129 -5.24 -13.60 -4.02
CA TYR A 129 -5.15 -12.45 -4.91
C TYR A 129 -5.86 -12.69 -6.26
N ARG A 130 -5.79 -13.92 -6.80
CA ARG A 130 -6.54 -14.27 -8.02
C ARG A 130 -8.04 -14.12 -7.82
N PHE A 131 -8.55 -14.56 -6.66
CA PHE A 131 -9.94 -14.35 -6.29
C PHE A 131 -10.29 -12.86 -6.29
N ALA A 132 -9.47 -12.01 -5.66
CA ALA A 132 -9.71 -10.57 -5.61
C ALA A 132 -9.74 -9.93 -7.01
N ILE A 133 -8.81 -10.30 -7.88
CA ILE A 133 -8.76 -9.84 -9.27
C ILE A 133 -10.04 -10.25 -10.02
N LYS A 134 -10.46 -11.51 -9.93
CA LYS A 134 -11.68 -12.00 -10.60
C LYS A 134 -12.97 -11.43 -10.01
N PHE A 135 -12.97 -11.12 -8.71
CA PHE A 135 -14.09 -10.46 -8.05
C PHE A 135 -14.24 -9.01 -8.55
N LEU A 136 -13.16 -8.24 -8.52
CA LEU A 136 -13.17 -6.83 -8.95
C LEU A 136 -13.23 -6.66 -10.47
N SER A 137 -12.91 -7.70 -11.25
CA SER A 137 -13.19 -7.70 -12.70
C SER A 137 -14.68 -7.77 -13.01
N LYS A 138 -15.52 -8.23 -12.07
CA LYS A 138 -16.99 -8.26 -12.19
C LYS A 138 -17.66 -7.08 -11.49
N TYR A 139 -17.10 -6.59 -10.39
CA TYR A 139 -17.74 -5.58 -9.54
C TYR A 139 -16.89 -4.33 -9.36
N ASP A 140 -17.49 -3.18 -9.62
CA ASP A 140 -16.92 -1.85 -9.34
C ASP A 140 -17.47 -1.27 -8.04
N ASP A 141 -16.73 -0.32 -7.48
CA ASP A 141 -17.08 0.45 -6.27
C ASP A 141 -17.50 -0.43 -5.09
N VAL A 142 -16.78 -1.54 -4.91
CA VAL A 142 -17.06 -2.50 -3.84
C VAL A 142 -16.64 -1.88 -2.51
N PRO A 143 -17.50 -1.78 -1.49
CA PRO A 143 -17.06 -1.30 -0.18
C PRO A 143 -15.87 -2.10 0.33
N GLN A 144 -14.77 -1.43 0.71
CA GLN A 144 -13.52 -2.06 1.13
C GLN A 144 -13.74 -3.16 2.17
N ASN A 145 -14.57 -2.88 3.17
CA ASN A 145 -14.85 -3.82 4.25
C ASN A 145 -15.56 -5.08 3.73
N ASN A 146 -16.37 -4.98 2.68
CA ASN A 146 -17.03 -6.14 2.08
C ASN A 146 -16.00 -7.06 1.43
N LEU A 147 -15.12 -6.49 0.58
CA LEU A 147 -14.08 -7.26 -0.11
C LEU A 147 -13.16 -7.97 0.89
N LEU A 148 -12.64 -7.22 1.88
CA LEU A 148 -11.70 -7.76 2.85
C LEU A 148 -12.37 -8.82 3.74
N ALA A 149 -13.62 -8.61 4.16
CA ALA A 149 -14.35 -9.61 4.92
C ALA A 149 -14.60 -10.91 4.12
N ILE A 150 -14.93 -10.81 2.83
CA ILE A 150 -15.05 -11.98 1.94
C ILE A 150 -13.72 -12.73 1.87
N LEU A 151 -12.63 -12.03 1.50
CA LEU A 151 -11.31 -12.63 1.30
C LEU A 151 -10.80 -13.35 2.54
N GLU A 152 -10.99 -12.77 3.71
CA GLU A 152 -10.53 -13.32 4.98
C GLU A 152 -11.44 -14.43 5.54
N SER A 153 -12.62 -14.62 4.95
CA SER A 153 -13.58 -15.67 5.33
C SER A 153 -13.52 -16.90 4.44
N ILE A 154 -12.83 -16.84 3.30
CA ILE A 154 -12.65 -17.97 2.39
C ILE A 154 -11.77 -19.03 3.04
N LYS A 155 -12.24 -20.28 3.02
CA LYS A 155 -11.43 -21.43 3.44
C LYS A 155 -10.60 -21.98 2.28
N PRO A 156 -9.36 -22.41 2.52
CA PRO A 156 -8.52 -23.05 1.51
C PRO A 156 -9.07 -24.31 0.85
N CYS A 157 -10.02 -25.00 1.49
CA CYS A 157 -10.61 -26.21 0.97
C CYS A 157 -11.73 -25.99 -0.05
N LEU A 158 -12.13 -24.74 -0.33
CA LEU A 158 -13.20 -24.46 -1.30
C LEU A 158 -12.73 -24.73 -2.73
N SER A 159 -13.59 -25.40 -3.49
CA SER A 159 -13.40 -25.66 -4.92
C SER A 159 -13.53 -24.38 -5.76
N ASN A 160 -13.04 -24.42 -7.00
CA ASN A 160 -13.22 -23.31 -7.96
C ASN A 160 -14.69 -22.94 -8.14
N ASP A 161 -15.58 -23.93 -8.24
CA ASP A 161 -17.02 -23.71 -8.45
C ASP A 161 -17.66 -23.01 -7.24
N GLU A 162 -17.30 -23.40 -6.02
CA GLU A 162 -17.76 -22.72 -4.80
C GLU A 162 -17.25 -21.28 -4.73
N LEU A 163 -16.00 -21.03 -5.13
CA LEU A 163 -15.43 -19.68 -5.18
C LEU A 163 -16.13 -18.82 -6.24
N GLU A 164 -16.43 -19.35 -7.43
CA GLU A 164 -17.24 -18.67 -8.45
C GLU A 164 -18.68 -18.40 -7.98
N GLU A 165 -19.26 -19.32 -7.20
CA GLU A 165 -20.58 -19.14 -6.62
C GLU A 165 -20.58 -17.96 -5.62
N ILE A 166 -19.54 -17.84 -4.78
CA ILE A 166 -19.36 -16.70 -3.86
C ILE A 166 -19.29 -15.39 -4.64
N ILE A 167 -18.44 -15.35 -5.69
CA ILE A 167 -18.32 -14.17 -6.56
C ILE A 167 -19.71 -13.83 -7.11
N SER A 168 -20.37 -14.79 -7.77
CA SER A 168 -21.64 -14.55 -8.48
C SER A 168 -22.77 -14.12 -7.55
N LYS A 169 -22.85 -14.68 -6.33
CA LYS A 169 -23.87 -14.31 -5.32
C LYS A 169 -23.74 -12.86 -4.84
N TYR A 170 -22.54 -12.27 -4.89
CA TYR A 170 -22.35 -10.87 -4.48
C TYR A 170 -23.14 -9.88 -5.33
N SER A 171 -23.53 -10.25 -6.56
CA SER A 171 -24.46 -9.46 -7.38
C SER A 171 -25.76 -9.09 -6.66
N GLN A 172 -26.26 -9.94 -5.75
CA GLN A 172 -27.45 -9.64 -4.95
C GLN A 172 -27.22 -8.46 -3.99
N VAL A 173 -26.00 -8.35 -3.43
CA VAL A 173 -25.61 -7.22 -2.58
C VAL A 173 -25.47 -5.96 -3.44
N GLN A 174 -24.77 -6.06 -4.57
CA GLN A 174 -24.52 -4.92 -5.44
C GLN A 174 -25.82 -4.33 -6.01
N ASN A 175 -26.80 -5.18 -6.34
CA ASN A 175 -28.11 -4.77 -6.82
C ASN A 175 -29.05 -4.30 -5.70
N GLY A 176 -28.63 -4.37 -4.43
CA GLY A 176 -29.43 -3.98 -3.27
C GLY A 176 -30.58 -4.94 -2.92
N ASN A 177 -30.57 -6.16 -3.47
CA ASN A 177 -31.60 -7.18 -3.21
C ASN A 177 -31.46 -7.81 -1.82
N VAL A 178 -30.23 -7.90 -1.31
CA VAL A 178 -29.92 -8.38 0.05
C VAL A 178 -28.86 -7.48 0.68
N SER A 179 -28.86 -7.39 2.00
CA SER A 179 -27.79 -6.70 2.72
C SER A 179 -26.48 -7.51 2.68
N PHE A 180 -25.34 -6.84 2.87
CA PHE A 180 -24.07 -7.54 2.98
C PHE A 180 -24.05 -8.52 4.17
N ASP A 181 -24.66 -8.15 5.30
CA ASP A 181 -24.72 -9.02 6.49
C ASP A 181 -25.49 -10.32 6.21
N GLU A 182 -26.58 -10.27 5.43
CA GLU A 182 -27.35 -11.45 5.00
C GLU A 182 -26.56 -12.32 4.03
N PHE A 183 -25.91 -11.72 3.03
CA PHE A 183 -25.03 -12.42 2.10
C PHE A 183 -23.88 -13.11 2.84
N PHE A 184 -23.21 -12.38 3.73
CA PHE A 184 -22.06 -12.87 4.49
C PHE A 184 -22.47 -14.03 5.39
N SER A 185 -23.57 -13.87 6.13
CA SER A 185 -24.06 -14.90 7.03
C SER A 185 -24.47 -16.17 6.27
N SER A 186 -25.22 -16.05 5.18
CA SER A 186 -25.65 -17.21 4.39
C SER A 186 -24.49 -17.91 3.67
N THR A 187 -23.45 -17.18 3.31
CA THR A 187 -22.30 -17.72 2.56
C THR A 187 -21.26 -18.36 3.48
N PHE A 188 -20.91 -17.69 4.59
CA PHE A 188 -19.73 -18.07 5.39
C PHE A 188 -20.04 -18.73 6.73
N SER A 189 -21.27 -18.63 7.28
CA SER A 189 -21.56 -19.14 8.63
C SER A 189 -21.28 -20.64 8.78
N ARG A 190 -21.54 -21.44 7.73
CA ARG A 190 -21.27 -22.89 7.75
C ARG A 190 -19.78 -23.21 7.91
N TYR A 191 -18.90 -22.30 7.53
CA TYR A 191 -17.45 -22.48 7.60
C TYR A 191 -16.85 -21.93 8.89
N MET A 192 -17.50 -20.97 9.53
CA MET A 192 -16.96 -20.30 10.73
C MET A 192 -17.06 -21.15 12.00
N ILE A 193 -17.84 -22.23 12.01
CA ILE A 193 -18.16 -22.99 13.22
C ILE A 193 -18.02 -24.49 12.95
N SER A 194 -17.30 -25.22 13.81
CA SER A 194 -17.31 -26.69 13.74
C SER A 194 -18.64 -27.23 14.26
N GLU A 195 -19.17 -28.27 13.60
CA GLU A 195 -20.41 -28.93 14.04
C GLU A 195 -20.34 -29.40 15.49
N GLU A 196 -19.18 -29.91 15.93
CA GLU A 196 -18.94 -30.29 17.33
C GLU A 196 -19.19 -29.12 18.29
N LYS A 197 -18.61 -27.93 18.02
CA LYS A 197 -18.81 -26.76 18.88
C LYS A 197 -20.25 -26.23 18.82
N ILE A 198 -20.93 -26.40 17.69
CA ILE A 198 -22.36 -26.10 17.58
C ILE A 198 -23.16 -26.99 18.53
N LEU A 199 -22.91 -28.30 18.49
CA LEU A 199 -23.60 -29.27 19.34
C LEU A 199 -23.31 -29.02 20.82
N GLU A 200 -22.05 -28.78 21.19
CA GLU A 200 -21.67 -28.45 22.56
C GLU A 200 -22.36 -27.17 23.08
N ALA A 201 -22.42 -26.13 22.26
CA ALA A 201 -23.10 -24.89 22.65
C ALA A 201 -24.61 -25.10 22.80
N LYS A 202 -25.24 -25.85 21.89
CA LYS A 202 -26.66 -26.20 22.00
C LYS A 202 -26.93 -27.01 23.27
N ASP A 203 -26.09 -28.00 23.58
CA ASP A 203 -26.21 -28.80 24.80
C ASP A 203 -26.07 -27.95 26.06
N MET A 204 -25.07 -27.04 26.09
CA MET A 204 -24.86 -26.12 27.20
C MET A 204 -26.11 -25.25 27.48
N PHE A 205 -26.75 -24.72 26.44
CA PHE A 205 -27.97 -23.90 26.59
C PHE A 205 -29.19 -24.74 26.96
N ASN A 206 -29.42 -25.88 26.30
CA ASN A 206 -30.56 -26.74 26.56
C ASN A 206 -30.56 -27.31 27.98
N ASN A 207 -29.39 -27.74 28.46
CA ASN A 207 -29.22 -28.33 29.79
C ASN A 207 -28.87 -27.29 30.87
N LYS A 208 -28.88 -25.99 30.53
CA LYS A 208 -28.50 -24.87 31.42
C LYS A 208 -27.15 -25.07 32.14
N GLN A 209 -26.17 -25.69 31.46
CA GLN A 209 -24.85 -26.02 32.04
C GLN A 209 -23.89 -24.82 32.01
N PHE A 210 -24.20 -23.76 32.75
CA PHE A 210 -23.48 -22.48 32.70
C PHE A 210 -22.26 -22.43 33.65
N SER A 211 -21.43 -23.46 33.65
CA SER A 211 -20.18 -23.48 34.43
C SER A 211 -19.15 -22.48 33.86
N ASP A 212 -18.22 -22.03 34.69
CA ASP A 212 -17.12 -21.16 34.26
C ASP A 212 -16.23 -21.84 33.21
N GLU A 213 -16.09 -23.17 33.31
CA GLU A 213 -15.33 -23.98 32.37
C GLU A 213 -16.01 -24.04 31.00
N ASN A 214 -17.33 -24.28 30.96
CA ASN A 214 -18.10 -24.30 29.72
C ASN A 214 -18.06 -22.94 29.01
N PHE A 215 -18.23 -21.84 29.75
CA PHE A 215 -18.10 -20.49 29.18
C PHE A 215 -16.67 -20.16 28.74
N ALA A 216 -15.65 -20.56 29.48
CA ALA A 216 -14.27 -20.36 29.05
C ALA A 216 -13.92 -21.17 27.78
N LYS A 217 -14.54 -22.34 27.60
CA LYS A 217 -14.38 -23.18 26.41
C LYS A 217 -15.09 -22.59 25.19
N LEU A 218 -16.38 -22.25 25.31
CA LEU A 218 -17.20 -21.77 24.19
C LEU A 218 -16.99 -20.26 23.93
N PHE A 219 -17.10 -19.42 24.97
CA PHE A 219 -16.88 -17.98 24.91
C PHE A 219 -15.42 -17.62 25.24
N SER A 220 -14.49 -18.27 24.54
CA SER A 220 -13.06 -18.16 24.82
C SER A 220 -12.48 -16.78 24.47
N ASN A 221 -11.49 -16.34 25.25
CA ASN A 221 -10.63 -15.21 24.89
C ASN A 221 -9.17 -15.59 25.14
N ARG A 222 -8.30 -15.38 24.15
CA ARG A 222 -6.89 -15.79 24.15
C ARG A 222 -6.10 -15.20 25.32
N ASP A 223 -6.48 -14.02 25.82
CA ASP A 223 -5.66 -13.27 26.78
C ASP A 223 -6.05 -13.45 28.25
N SER A 224 -7.29 -13.90 28.57
CA SER A 224 -7.71 -13.95 29.98
C SER A 224 -9.03 -14.70 30.24
N LYS A 225 -8.99 -15.65 31.19
CA LYS A 225 -10.18 -16.30 31.78
C LYS A 225 -11.16 -15.27 32.37
N LYS A 226 -10.67 -14.15 32.93
CA LYS A 226 -11.51 -13.07 33.49
C LYS A 226 -12.42 -12.43 32.43
N THR A 227 -11.97 -12.38 31.17
CA THR A 227 -12.77 -11.81 30.09
C THR A 227 -13.88 -12.77 29.66
N SER A 228 -13.64 -14.07 29.62
CA SER A 228 -14.69 -15.06 29.38
C SER A 228 -15.78 -15.04 30.47
N LEU A 229 -15.41 -14.78 31.72
CA LEU A 229 -16.39 -14.59 32.80
C LEU A 229 -17.22 -13.31 32.63
N LEU A 230 -16.63 -12.23 32.14
CA LEU A 230 -17.40 -11.03 31.77
C LEU A 230 -18.44 -11.32 30.66
N TYR A 231 -18.07 -12.18 29.70
CA TYR A 231 -19.01 -12.61 28.65
C TYR A 231 -20.13 -13.47 29.22
N LYS A 232 -19.80 -14.36 30.17
CA LYS A 232 -20.77 -15.14 30.92
C LYS A 232 -21.79 -14.25 31.62
N ASP A 233 -21.34 -13.24 32.37
CA ASP A 233 -22.25 -12.31 33.07
C ASP A 233 -23.24 -11.67 32.10
N PHE A 234 -22.75 -11.16 30.97
CA PHE A 234 -23.60 -10.54 29.95
C PHE A 234 -24.63 -11.51 29.36
N VAL A 235 -24.19 -12.72 29.00
CA VAL A 235 -25.07 -13.77 28.45
C VAL A 235 -26.13 -14.19 29.47
N LEU A 236 -25.76 -14.38 30.74
CA LEU A 236 -26.70 -14.77 31.79
C LEU A 236 -27.72 -13.68 32.07
N PHE A 237 -27.34 -12.40 32.09
CA PHE A 237 -28.32 -11.32 32.23
C PHE A 237 -29.27 -11.21 31.04
N LEU A 238 -28.82 -11.55 29.81
CA LEU A 238 -29.71 -11.63 28.65
C LEU A 238 -30.69 -12.80 28.77
N ILE A 239 -30.23 -13.96 29.28
CA ILE A 239 -31.10 -15.11 29.54
C ILE A 239 -32.12 -14.76 30.61
N GLU A 240 -31.69 -14.19 31.73
CA GLU A 240 -32.58 -13.78 32.84
C GLU A 240 -33.63 -12.78 32.36
N ALA A 241 -33.25 -11.82 31.52
CA ALA A 241 -34.21 -10.88 30.92
C ALA A 241 -35.27 -11.58 30.05
N GLN A 242 -34.92 -12.66 29.34
CA GLN A 242 -35.87 -13.42 28.50
C GLN A 242 -36.72 -14.40 29.30
N ASP A 243 -36.10 -15.16 30.21
CA ASP A 243 -36.76 -16.21 31.01
C ASP A 243 -37.65 -15.61 32.11
N ASN A 244 -37.30 -14.44 32.64
CA ASN A 244 -38.03 -13.75 33.70
C ASN A 244 -38.37 -12.28 33.32
N PRO A 245 -39.32 -12.03 32.40
CA PRO A 245 -39.61 -10.68 31.87
C PRO A 245 -40.11 -9.64 32.89
N GLU A 246 -40.48 -10.06 34.11
CA GLU A 246 -40.88 -9.15 35.19
C GLU A 246 -39.69 -8.63 36.01
N ASN A 247 -38.52 -9.27 35.90
CA ASN A 247 -37.33 -8.91 36.66
C ASN A 247 -36.62 -7.71 36.03
N ASN A 248 -36.92 -6.50 36.51
CA ASN A 248 -36.31 -5.26 35.99
C ASN A 248 -34.88 -5.01 36.52
N ASP A 249 -34.42 -5.75 37.54
CA ASP A 249 -33.11 -5.53 38.18
C ASP A 249 -31.92 -5.88 37.25
N VAL A 250 -32.20 -6.61 36.16
CA VAL A 250 -31.20 -6.95 35.12
C VAL A 250 -30.86 -5.76 34.22
N ILE A 251 -31.74 -4.77 34.08
CA ILE A 251 -31.56 -3.66 33.12
C ILE A 251 -30.33 -2.81 33.42
N PRO A 252 -30.07 -2.34 34.66
CA PRO A 252 -28.85 -1.58 34.97
C PRO A 252 -27.57 -2.35 34.67
N HIS A 253 -27.57 -3.67 34.90
CA HIS A 253 -26.44 -4.55 34.61
C HIS A 253 -26.19 -4.66 33.11
N LEU A 254 -27.22 -4.96 32.31
CA LEU A 254 -27.14 -5.00 30.85
C LEU A 254 -26.75 -3.64 30.26
N TYR A 255 -27.26 -2.54 30.82
CA TYR A 255 -26.91 -1.18 30.37
C TYR A 255 -25.41 -0.90 30.54
N LYS A 256 -24.83 -1.30 31.67
CA LYS A 256 -23.40 -1.16 31.97
C LYS A 256 -22.55 -2.10 31.12
N LEU A 257 -22.92 -3.38 31.05
CA LEU A 257 -22.17 -4.41 30.32
C LEU A 257 -22.15 -4.15 28.81
N SER A 258 -23.29 -3.79 28.20
CA SER A 258 -23.39 -3.48 26.77
C SER A 258 -22.49 -2.32 26.32
N ARG A 259 -22.06 -1.45 27.25
CA ARG A 259 -21.14 -0.34 26.98
C ARG A 259 -19.68 -0.68 27.25
N ASN A 260 -19.38 -1.84 27.83
CA ASN A 260 -18.02 -2.31 28.04
C ASN A 260 -17.35 -2.60 26.68
N SER A 261 -16.13 -2.10 26.47
CA SER A 261 -15.41 -2.27 25.20
C SER A 261 -15.22 -3.74 24.81
N LYS A 262 -15.01 -4.64 25.78
CA LYS A 262 -14.87 -6.08 25.52
C LYS A 262 -16.18 -6.72 25.07
N ILE A 263 -17.32 -6.28 25.62
CA ILE A 263 -18.65 -6.77 25.21
C ILE A 263 -19.02 -6.25 23.82
N LYS A 264 -18.77 -4.96 23.55
CA LYS A 264 -18.93 -4.40 22.20
C LYS A 264 -18.14 -5.18 21.16
N LYS A 265 -16.87 -5.47 21.47
CA LYS A 265 -15.96 -6.27 20.64
C LYS A 265 -16.45 -7.71 20.46
N ALA A 266 -16.97 -8.34 21.52
CA ALA A 266 -17.35 -9.75 21.52
C ALA A 266 -18.76 -10.04 20.99
N PHE A 267 -19.70 -9.10 21.02
CA PHE A 267 -21.11 -9.36 20.67
C PHE A 267 -21.72 -8.32 19.71
N GLY A 268 -21.05 -7.20 19.45
CA GLY A 268 -21.62 -6.09 18.69
C GLY A 268 -20.70 -5.54 17.60
N ALA A 269 -19.68 -6.28 17.16
CA ALA A 269 -18.71 -5.82 16.17
C ALA A 269 -18.14 -4.41 16.48
N GLY A 270 -17.80 -4.15 17.75
CA GLY A 270 -17.30 -2.86 18.23
C GLY A 270 -18.37 -1.83 18.60
N LYS A 271 -19.65 -2.09 18.29
CA LYS A 271 -20.80 -1.25 18.66
C LYS A 271 -21.54 -1.82 19.88
N ILE A 272 -22.48 -1.05 20.43
CA ILE A 272 -23.35 -1.52 21.51
C ILE A 272 -24.24 -2.64 20.93
N PRO A 273 -24.22 -3.87 21.48
CA PRO A 273 -24.85 -5.04 20.85
C PRO A 273 -26.39 -5.08 20.96
N ILE A 274 -26.97 -4.29 21.87
CA ILE A 274 -28.40 -4.26 22.19
C ILE A 274 -28.87 -2.81 22.38
N LYS A 275 -30.09 -2.49 21.95
CA LYS A 275 -30.71 -1.19 22.19
C LYS A 275 -31.21 -1.14 23.64
N ILE A 276 -30.56 -0.35 24.49
CA ILE A 276 -30.90 -0.30 25.93
C ILE A 276 -30.68 1.09 26.55
N SER A 277 -31.67 1.52 27.34
CA SER A 277 -31.70 2.73 28.16
C SER A 277 -31.67 2.39 29.66
N LYS A 278 -31.26 3.34 30.51
CA LYS A 278 -31.27 3.15 31.97
C LYS A 278 -32.68 3.01 32.55
N ASN A 279 -33.66 3.59 31.87
CA ASN A 279 -35.06 3.64 32.32
C ASN A 279 -35.92 2.55 31.65
N ASP A 280 -35.31 1.62 30.92
CA ASP A 280 -36.04 0.50 30.37
C ASP A 280 -36.57 -0.41 31.49
N THR A 281 -37.73 -1.03 31.24
CA THR A 281 -38.14 -2.25 31.90
C THR A 281 -37.68 -3.43 31.07
N THR A 282 -37.64 -4.63 31.65
CA THR A 282 -37.30 -5.85 30.91
C THR A 282 -38.27 -6.08 29.75
N LYS A 283 -39.57 -5.77 29.92
CA LYS A 283 -40.56 -5.81 28.83
C LYS A 283 -40.28 -4.82 27.71
N THR A 284 -39.97 -3.55 28.02
CA THR A 284 -39.65 -2.55 26.98
C THR A 284 -38.34 -2.86 26.29
N PHE A 285 -37.33 -3.36 27.03
CA PHE A 285 -36.06 -3.84 26.49
C PHE A 285 -36.26 -4.97 25.48
N LEU A 286 -36.99 -6.03 25.84
CA LEU A 286 -37.28 -7.16 24.95
C LEU A 286 -38.03 -6.69 23.69
N LYS A 287 -39.06 -5.85 23.86
CA LYS A 287 -39.83 -5.28 22.73
C LYS A 287 -38.94 -4.49 21.77
N ASN A 288 -38.05 -3.65 22.29
CA ASN A 288 -37.15 -2.82 21.48
C ASN A 288 -36.10 -3.61 20.70
N ASN A 289 -35.89 -4.88 21.07
CA ASN A 289 -34.87 -5.76 20.49
C ASN A 289 -35.45 -7.07 19.95
N SER A 290 -36.75 -7.10 19.60
CA SER A 290 -37.45 -8.31 19.16
C SER A 290 -36.86 -8.99 17.90
N GLY A 291 -36.08 -8.26 17.10
CA GLY A 291 -35.35 -8.78 15.93
C GLY A 291 -33.84 -8.96 16.16
N ASN A 292 -33.34 -8.84 17.39
CA ASN A 292 -31.92 -8.97 17.69
C ASN A 292 -31.55 -10.45 17.91
N PRO A 293 -30.54 -11.01 17.21
CA PRO A 293 -30.12 -12.41 17.37
C PRO A 293 -29.77 -12.83 18.80
N LEU A 294 -29.30 -11.89 19.65
CA LEU A 294 -28.99 -12.16 21.05
C LEU A 294 -30.23 -12.51 21.89
N LEU A 295 -31.41 -12.12 21.43
CA LEU A 295 -32.70 -12.32 22.08
C LEU A 295 -33.64 -13.19 21.23
N GLY A 296 -33.07 -14.03 20.37
CA GLY A 296 -33.81 -15.08 19.68
C GLY A 296 -34.45 -16.09 20.65
N ASN A 297 -35.38 -16.89 20.13
CA ASN A 297 -36.16 -17.86 20.91
C ASN A 297 -35.29 -18.96 21.53
N ASP A 298 -34.28 -19.44 20.80
CA ASP A 298 -33.22 -20.25 21.39
C ASP A 298 -32.11 -19.32 21.90
N HIS A 299 -31.58 -19.58 23.10
CA HIS A 299 -30.44 -18.80 23.60
C HIS A 299 -29.16 -19.04 22.78
N TYR A 300 -29.18 -20.03 21.89
CA TYR A 300 -28.07 -20.40 21.01
C TYR A 300 -27.67 -19.26 20.06
N GLY A 301 -28.61 -18.40 19.63
CA GLY A 301 -28.31 -17.16 18.89
C GLY A 301 -27.25 -16.26 19.56
N LYS A 302 -27.09 -16.32 20.89
CA LYS A 302 -26.05 -15.59 21.63
C LYS A 302 -24.64 -16.07 21.30
N TYR A 303 -24.46 -17.37 21.10
CA TYR A 303 -23.17 -17.95 20.73
C TYR A 303 -22.82 -17.68 19.27
N LEU A 304 -23.81 -17.75 18.38
CA LEU A 304 -23.63 -17.38 16.97
C LEU A 304 -23.18 -15.92 16.83
N GLN A 305 -23.84 -15.00 17.53
CA GLN A 305 -23.48 -13.58 17.53
C GLN A 305 -22.07 -13.34 18.08
N PHE A 306 -21.67 -14.11 19.11
CA PHE A 306 -20.32 -14.06 19.66
C PHE A 306 -19.27 -14.45 18.61
N LEU A 307 -19.47 -15.58 17.94
CA LEU A 307 -18.54 -16.06 16.90
C LEU A 307 -18.45 -15.08 15.73
N PHE A 308 -19.58 -14.57 15.26
CA PHE A 308 -19.63 -13.56 14.21
C PHE A 308 -18.82 -12.31 14.59
N SER A 309 -19.08 -11.73 15.77
CA SER A 309 -18.37 -10.53 16.22
C SER A 309 -16.87 -10.77 16.43
N LYS A 310 -16.49 -11.95 16.94
CA LYS A 310 -15.07 -12.32 17.10
C LYS A 310 -14.36 -12.48 15.78
N ASN A 311 -15.03 -13.03 14.76
CA ASN A 311 -14.45 -13.14 13.42
C ASN A 311 -14.37 -11.77 12.74
N ASN A 312 -15.42 -10.95 12.81
CA ASN A 312 -15.40 -9.58 12.28
C ASN A 312 -14.28 -8.74 12.90
N ASP A 313 -14.05 -8.90 14.20
CA ASP A 313 -12.97 -8.25 14.92
C ASP A 313 -11.57 -8.68 14.44
N LEU A 314 -11.36 -9.99 14.24
CA LEU A 314 -10.12 -10.51 13.65
C LEU A 314 -9.94 -9.96 12.23
N ILE A 315 -11.02 -9.93 11.43
CA ILE A 315 -10.98 -9.41 10.07
C ILE A 315 -10.52 -7.95 10.08
N HIS A 316 -11.12 -7.10 10.90
CA HIS A 316 -10.69 -5.72 11.02
C HIS A 316 -9.22 -5.58 11.44
N GLU A 317 -8.72 -6.44 12.32
CA GLU A 317 -7.33 -6.39 12.80
C GLU A 317 -6.30 -6.71 11.69
N TYR A 318 -6.63 -7.62 10.76
CA TYR A 318 -5.70 -8.04 9.69
C TYR A 318 -5.95 -7.34 8.34
N SER A 319 -7.14 -6.79 8.13
CA SER A 319 -7.59 -6.19 6.88
C SER A 319 -6.70 -5.05 6.37
N ASP A 320 -6.11 -4.24 7.26
CA ASP A 320 -5.22 -3.15 6.83
C ASP A 320 -3.96 -3.67 6.13
N MET A 321 -3.36 -4.75 6.65
CA MET A 321 -2.19 -5.35 6.01
C MET A 321 -2.54 -5.98 4.67
N GLY A 322 -3.68 -6.68 4.57
CA GLY A 322 -4.17 -7.24 3.31
C GLY A 322 -4.42 -6.17 2.26
N ARG A 323 -5.10 -5.08 2.65
CA ARG A 323 -5.33 -3.89 1.82
C ARG A 323 -4.01 -3.31 1.29
N ARG A 324 -3.07 -2.97 2.19
CA ARG A 324 -1.77 -2.38 1.79
C ARG A 324 -1.00 -3.31 0.86
N ALA A 325 -0.98 -4.62 1.13
CA ALA A 325 -0.35 -5.60 0.26
C ALA A 325 -0.95 -5.52 -1.16
N PHE A 326 -2.26 -5.56 -1.28
CA PHE A 326 -2.93 -5.50 -2.58
C PHE A 326 -2.70 -4.18 -3.33
N GLN A 327 -2.61 -3.06 -2.62
CA GLN A 327 -2.32 -1.76 -3.25
C GLN A 327 -0.91 -1.70 -3.83
N VAL A 328 0.07 -2.37 -3.21
CA VAL A 328 1.46 -2.37 -3.68
C VAL A 328 1.61 -3.00 -5.08
N THR A 329 0.65 -3.80 -5.55
CA THR A 329 0.68 -4.34 -6.92
C THR A 329 0.34 -3.30 -8.01
N GLY A 330 -0.16 -2.12 -7.62
CA GLY A 330 -0.64 -1.09 -8.55
C GLY A 330 -2.03 -1.38 -9.18
N LEU A 331 -2.57 -2.61 -9.03
CA LEU A 331 -3.80 -3.01 -9.73
C LEU A 331 -5.07 -2.88 -8.90
N ILE A 332 -5.01 -2.96 -7.57
CA ILE A 332 -6.21 -2.84 -6.73
C ILE A 332 -6.16 -1.53 -5.96
N SER A 333 -7.11 -0.64 -6.25
CA SER A 333 -7.30 0.61 -5.51
C SER A 333 -8.32 0.42 -4.39
N PHE A 334 -8.18 1.19 -3.31
CA PHE A 334 -9.11 1.31 -2.18
C PHE A 334 -9.48 2.77 -1.91
N ASN A 335 -9.52 3.58 -2.97
CA ASN A 335 -9.74 5.01 -2.86
C ASN A 335 -11.11 5.32 -2.23
N ASN A 336 -11.16 6.26 -1.29
CA ASN A 336 -12.37 6.62 -0.54
C ASN A 336 -13.12 5.44 0.11
N GLY A 337 -12.39 4.38 0.49
CA GLY A 337 -12.98 3.18 1.10
C GLY A 337 -13.73 2.28 0.12
N LEU A 338 -13.52 2.46 -1.18
CA LEU A 338 -14.07 1.64 -2.25
C LEU A 338 -12.96 0.91 -2.98
N ALA A 339 -13.10 -0.41 -3.11
CA ALA A 339 -12.20 -1.28 -3.82
C ALA A 339 -12.55 -1.35 -5.31
N ASN A 340 -11.56 -1.10 -6.16
CA ASN A 340 -11.70 -1.11 -7.62
C ASN A 340 -10.46 -1.73 -8.29
N LEU A 341 -10.65 -2.29 -9.48
CA LEU A 341 -9.56 -2.85 -10.30
C LEU A 341 -9.09 -1.81 -11.31
N ASN A 342 -7.84 -1.34 -11.19
CA ASN A 342 -7.18 -0.54 -12.21
C ASN A 342 -6.95 -1.39 -13.46
N ASN A 343 -6.94 -0.76 -14.63
CA ASN A 343 -6.79 -1.45 -15.92
C ASN A 343 -7.81 -2.60 -16.11
N LYS A 344 -8.99 -2.52 -15.48
CA LYS A 344 -10.06 -3.52 -15.59
C LYS A 344 -10.41 -3.87 -17.03
N TRP A 345 -10.39 -2.89 -17.93
CA TRP A 345 -10.67 -3.07 -19.36
C TRP A 345 -9.61 -3.89 -20.11
N ILE A 346 -8.42 -4.09 -19.54
CA ILE A 346 -7.39 -5.03 -20.01
C ILE A 346 -7.55 -6.38 -19.30
N ILE A 347 -7.71 -6.35 -17.97
CA ILE A 347 -7.75 -7.56 -17.14
C ILE A 347 -8.99 -8.39 -17.41
N SER A 348 -10.19 -7.80 -17.53
CA SER A 348 -11.43 -8.57 -17.74
C SER A 348 -11.39 -9.42 -19.02
N PRO A 349 -11.03 -8.89 -20.21
CA PRO A 349 -10.83 -9.71 -21.40
C PRO A 349 -9.74 -10.78 -21.25
N LEU A 350 -8.66 -10.47 -20.54
CA LEU A 350 -7.61 -11.45 -20.26
C LEU A 350 -8.15 -12.64 -19.45
N LEU A 351 -8.93 -12.38 -18.40
CA LEU A 351 -9.53 -13.45 -17.59
C LEU A 351 -10.48 -14.32 -18.40
N GLU A 352 -11.26 -13.73 -19.32
CA GLU A 352 -12.12 -14.47 -20.24
C GLU A 352 -11.31 -15.38 -21.18
N ILE A 353 -10.19 -14.90 -21.71
CA ILE A 353 -9.29 -15.68 -22.57
C ILE A 353 -8.63 -16.83 -21.80
N LEU A 354 -8.20 -16.57 -20.56
CA LEU A 354 -7.55 -17.58 -19.73
C LEU A 354 -8.49 -18.72 -19.34
N GLY A 355 -9.78 -18.43 -19.10
CA GLY A 355 -10.77 -19.42 -18.70
C GLY A 355 -10.27 -20.25 -17.51
N ASP A 356 -10.24 -21.58 -17.68
CA ASP A 356 -9.82 -22.54 -16.66
C ASP A 356 -8.33 -22.43 -16.26
N LYS A 357 -7.49 -21.81 -17.10
CA LYS A 357 -6.09 -21.53 -16.73
C LYS A 357 -6.00 -20.59 -15.53
N PHE A 358 -7.00 -19.71 -15.37
CA PHE A 358 -7.10 -18.82 -14.22
C PHE A 358 -7.84 -19.51 -13.06
N SER A 359 -7.19 -20.53 -12.48
CA SER A 359 -7.72 -21.25 -11.32
C SER A 359 -7.66 -20.41 -10.04
N LEU A 360 -8.66 -20.58 -9.18
CA LEU A 360 -8.80 -19.94 -7.87
C LEU A 360 -8.40 -20.86 -6.71
N SER A 361 -8.39 -22.18 -6.90
CA SER A 361 -7.93 -23.17 -5.93
C SER A 361 -7.29 -24.40 -6.60
N GLY A 362 -6.68 -25.25 -5.77
CA GLY A 362 -6.04 -26.49 -6.20
C GLY A 362 -5.60 -27.36 -5.02
N ASN A 363 -4.90 -28.46 -5.33
CA ASN A 363 -4.34 -29.40 -4.36
C ASN A 363 -2.95 -29.81 -4.83
N ASP A 364 -1.89 -29.41 -4.10
CA ASP A 364 -0.48 -29.75 -4.36
C ASP A 364 0.31 -29.58 -3.06
N SER A 365 1.43 -30.27 -2.91
CA SER A 365 2.22 -30.23 -1.67
C SER A 365 2.68 -28.81 -1.25
N TYR A 366 2.38 -28.41 -0.01
CA TYR A 366 2.98 -27.21 0.60
C TYR A 366 4.50 -27.30 0.65
N PHE A 367 5.05 -28.46 1.00
CA PHE A 367 6.49 -28.64 1.19
C PHE A 367 7.25 -28.46 -0.12
N GLU A 368 6.80 -29.08 -1.20
CA GLU A 368 7.42 -28.93 -2.53
C GLU A 368 7.28 -27.52 -3.09
N TYR A 369 6.26 -26.76 -2.66
CA TYR A 369 6.02 -25.42 -3.15
C TYR A 369 6.73 -24.32 -2.34
N GLU A 370 6.56 -24.26 -1.01
CA GLU A 370 7.10 -23.16 -0.19
C GLU A 370 8.37 -23.50 0.62
N GLU A 371 8.73 -24.79 0.78
CA GLU A 371 9.93 -25.19 1.55
C GLU A 371 11.09 -25.67 0.66
N ASN A 372 10.83 -25.98 -0.61
CA ASN A 372 11.87 -26.28 -1.59
C ASN A 372 12.40 -25.00 -2.24
N ASP A 373 13.67 -24.68 -2.04
CA ASP A 373 14.31 -23.44 -2.52
C ASP A 373 14.33 -23.30 -4.06
N ASP A 374 14.21 -24.41 -4.80
CA ASP A 374 14.21 -24.46 -6.27
C ASP A 374 12.79 -24.49 -6.87
N SER A 375 11.76 -24.27 -6.03
CA SER A 375 10.37 -24.34 -6.46
C SER A 375 9.94 -23.16 -7.35
N PHE A 376 8.79 -23.35 -8.01
CA PHE A 376 8.11 -22.31 -8.76
C PHE A 376 7.69 -21.09 -7.91
N TRP A 377 7.54 -21.26 -6.60
CA TRP A 377 7.23 -20.14 -5.70
C TRP A 377 8.36 -19.12 -5.65
N PHE A 378 9.60 -19.61 -5.61
CA PHE A 378 10.81 -18.82 -5.47
C PHE A 378 11.39 -18.34 -6.81
N SER A 379 10.85 -18.77 -7.95
CA SER A 379 11.31 -18.37 -9.28
C SER A 379 10.78 -17.00 -9.72
N ASP A 380 11.61 -16.24 -10.43
CA ASP A 380 11.18 -15.05 -11.16
C ASP A 380 10.47 -15.45 -12.46
N THR A 381 9.15 -15.26 -12.48
CA THR A 381 8.26 -15.84 -13.49
C THR A 381 7.25 -14.80 -13.95
N THR A 382 7.15 -14.63 -15.27
CA THR A 382 6.23 -13.65 -15.91
C THR A 382 4.80 -14.16 -15.91
N LEU A 383 3.82 -13.28 -16.15
CA LEU A 383 2.40 -13.63 -16.22
C LEU A 383 2.11 -14.70 -17.29
N THR A 384 2.74 -14.55 -18.46
CA THR A 384 2.69 -15.50 -19.57
C THR A 384 3.18 -16.89 -19.16
N GLU A 385 4.26 -16.97 -18.37
CA GLU A 385 4.76 -18.23 -17.82
C GLU A 385 3.84 -18.79 -16.73
N ILE A 386 3.33 -17.94 -15.82
CA ILE A 386 2.44 -18.34 -14.71
C ILE A 386 1.18 -19.04 -15.22
N PHE A 387 0.58 -18.51 -16.27
CA PHE A 387 -0.67 -19.02 -16.82
C PHE A 387 -0.50 -19.81 -18.12
N SER A 388 0.75 -20.04 -18.56
CA SER A 388 1.05 -20.71 -19.84
C SER A 388 0.27 -20.07 -21.01
N ILE A 389 0.37 -18.75 -21.13
CA ILE A 389 -0.32 -17.95 -22.15
C ILE A 389 0.42 -18.08 -23.47
N THR A 390 -0.32 -18.41 -24.51
CA THR A 390 0.18 -18.59 -25.88
C THR A 390 0.15 -17.29 -26.66
N ASN A 391 0.98 -17.17 -27.70
CA ASN A 391 0.97 -16.00 -28.59
C ASN A 391 -0.41 -15.74 -29.22
N ASN A 392 -1.17 -16.81 -29.55
CA ASN A 392 -2.53 -16.67 -30.07
C ASN A 392 -3.51 -16.08 -29.03
N GLU A 393 -3.32 -16.35 -27.74
CA GLU A 393 -4.11 -15.74 -26.67
C GLU A 393 -3.74 -14.25 -26.48
N ILE A 394 -2.46 -13.91 -26.61
CA ILE A 394 -2.00 -12.51 -26.63
C ILE A 394 -2.60 -11.76 -27.82
N GLU A 395 -2.52 -12.31 -29.04
CA GLU A 395 -3.10 -11.71 -30.24
C GLU A 395 -4.63 -11.50 -30.10
N LYS A 396 -5.34 -12.45 -29.49
CA LYS A 396 -6.77 -12.30 -29.18
C LYS A 396 -7.04 -11.14 -28.21
N LEU A 397 -6.23 -11.00 -27.16
CA LEU A 397 -6.36 -9.90 -26.20
C LEU A 397 -6.18 -8.56 -26.91
N PHE A 398 -5.11 -8.39 -27.69
CA PHE A 398 -4.87 -7.18 -28.48
C PHE A 398 -5.98 -6.93 -29.50
N ALA A 399 -6.56 -7.96 -30.11
CA ALA A 399 -7.68 -7.81 -31.02
C ALA A 399 -8.96 -7.33 -30.30
N ILE A 400 -9.22 -7.75 -29.07
CA ILE A 400 -10.35 -7.26 -28.26
C ILE A 400 -10.11 -5.80 -27.87
N ILE A 401 -8.93 -5.49 -27.35
CA ILE A 401 -8.56 -4.12 -26.95
C ILE A 401 -8.60 -3.17 -28.16
N GLY A 402 -8.03 -3.59 -29.29
CA GLY A 402 -7.99 -2.80 -30.52
C GLY A 402 -9.38 -2.45 -31.06
N LYS A 403 -10.39 -3.31 -30.86
CA LYS A 403 -11.79 -2.97 -31.20
C LYS A 403 -12.31 -1.78 -30.40
N ASN A 404 -11.94 -1.65 -29.12
CA ASN A 404 -12.35 -0.51 -28.29
C ASN A 404 -11.71 0.80 -28.79
N PHE A 405 -10.58 0.71 -29.49
CA PHE A 405 -9.86 1.83 -30.08
C PHE A 405 -10.07 1.97 -31.60
N ASN A 406 -10.92 1.15 -32.22
CA ASN A 406 -11.12 1.11 -33.67
C ASN A 406 -9.84 0.86 -34.51
N THR A 407 -8.85 0.14 -33.98
CA THR A 407 -7.63 -0.24 -34.71
C THR A 407 -7.32 -1.73 -34.57
N LYS A 408 -6.52 -2.26 -35.50
CA LYS A 408 -5.94 -3.61 -35.47
C LYS A 408 -4.41 -3.59 -35.41
N ASN A 409 -3.79 -2.42 -35.45
CA ASN A 409 -2.34 -2.30 -35.43
C ASN A 409 -1.85 -2.37 -33.98
N ILE A 410 -1.11 -3.44 -33.63
CA ILE A 410 -0.62 -3.68 -32.26
C ILE A 410 0.21 -2.51 -31.73
N SER A 411 1.10 -1.93 -32.54
CA SER A 411 1.92 -0.80 -32.10
C SER A 411 1.09 0.46 -31.85
N GLU A 412 0.03 0.68 -32.62
CA GLU A 412 -0.91 1.77 -32.39
C GLU A 412 -1.74 1.51 -31.13
N ILE A 413 -2.16 0.26 -30.92
CA ILE A 413 -2.88 -0.16 -29.72
C ILE A 413 -2.05 0.16 -28.48
N SER A 414 -0.79 -0.29 -28.40
CA SER A 414 0.06 -0.03 -27.23
C SER A 414 0.17 1.46 -26.91
N LYS A 415 0.38 2.30 -27.93
CA LYS A 415 0.41 3.76 -27.73
C LYS A 415 -0.91 4.32 -27.21
N LEU A 416 -2.05 3.85 -27.74
CA LEU A 416 -3.37 4.28 -27.28
C LEU A 416 -3.69 3.82 -25.84
N ILE A 417 -3.13 2.68 -25.42
CA ILE A 417 -3.20 2.22 -24.02
C ILE A 417 -2.44 3.20 -23.13
N GLU A 418 -1.18 3.53 -23.48
CA GLU A 418 -0.36 4.49 -22.74
C GLU A 418 -1.05 5.86 -22.65
N ASP A 419 -1.57 6.37 -23.79
CA ASP A 419 -2.27 7.66 -23.84
C ASP A 419 -3.53 7.64 -22.97
N LYS A 420 -4.27 6.52 -22.93
CA LYS A 420 -5.45 6.38 -22.05
C LYS A 420 -5.05 6.40 -20.57
N GLN A 421 -4.01 5.67 -20.19
CA GLN A 421 -3.52 5.61 -18.80
C GLN A 421 -2.98 6.96 -18.34
N GLU A 422 -2.22 7.64 -19.18
CA GLU A 422 -1.71 8.99 -18.93
C GLU A 422 -2.85 9.99 -18.72
N ASN A 423 -3.90 9.95 -19.56
CA ASN A 423 -5.07 10.81 -19.39
C ASN A 423 -5.83 10.52 -18.09
N GLU A 424 -6.07 9.24 -17.77
CA GLU A 424 -6.70 8.84 -16.50
C GLU A 424 -5.85 9.23 -15.28
N PHE A 425 -4.53 9.28 -15.42
CA PHE A 425 -3.63 9.75 -14.38
C PHE A 425 -3.71 11.28 -14.21
N ARG A 426 -3.71 12.05 -15.30
CA ARG A 426 -3.92 13.51 -15.26
C ARG A 426 -5.24 13.89 -14.62
N GLU A 427 -6.33 13.23 -15.01
CA GLU A 427 -7.64 13.44 -14.40
C GLU A 427 -7.62 13.17 -12.89
N PHE A 428 -6.92 12.11 -12.46
CA PHE A 428 -6.70 11.83 -11.05
C PHE A 428 -5.94 12.96 -10.35
N VAL A 429 -4.83 13.44 -10.93
CA VAL A 429 -4.02 14.53 -10.36
C VAL A 429 -4.82 15.82 -10.25
N GLU A 430 -5.50 16.25 -11.31
CA GLU A 430 -6.31 17.47 -11.32
C GLU A 430 -7.43 17.43 -10.27
N LYS A 431 -8.07 16.26 -10.10
CA LYS A 431 -9.15 16.08 -9.12
C LYS A 431 -8.64 15.97 -7.68
N THR A 432 -7.55 15.23 -7.46
CA THR A 432 -7.10 14.83 -6.12
C THR A 432 -6.08 15.80 -5.54
N PHE A 433 -5.28 16.42 -6.40
CA PHE A 433 -4.20 17.33 -6.06
C PHE A 433 -4.28 18.64 -6.87
N PRO A 434 -5.40 19.40 -6.73
CA PRO A 434 -5.47 20.72 -7.31
C PRO A 434 -4.40 21.64 -6.70
N LYS A 435 -4.07 22.71 -7.41
CA LYS A 435 -3.03 23.69 -7.04
C LYS A 435 -3.10 24.13 -5.58
N GLU A 436 -4.30 24.41 -5.07
CA GLU A 436 -4.52 24.88 -3.69
C GLU A 436 -4.13 23.83 -2.66
N LYS A 437 -4.39 22.55 -2.96
CA LYS A 437 -3.98 21.44 -2.10
C LYS A 437 -2.47 21.24 -2.14
N ILE A 438 -1.85 21.34 -3.32
CA ILE A 438 -0.38 21.30 -3.46
C ILE A 438 0.28 22.40 -2.62
N ILE A 439 -0.22 23.64 -2.71
CA ILE A 439 0.26 24.75 -1.87
C ILE A 439 0.13 24.42 -0.39
N THR A 440 -0.99 23.83 0.03
CA THR A 440 -1.22 23.44 1.44
C THR A 440 -0.21 22.39 1.90
N ILE A 441 0.01 21.33 1.11
CA ILE A 441 0.96 20.27 1.42
C ILE A 441 2.39 20.80 1.49
N LEU A 442 2.81 21.62 0.53
CA LEU A 442 4.14 22.24 0.54
C LEU A 442 4.35 23.14 1.77
N ASN A 443 3.34 23.90 2.19
CA ASN A 443 3.43 24.68 3.44
C ASN A 443 3.58 23.78 4.68
N ASN A 444 2.87 22.64 4.74
CA ASN A 444 3.04 21.67 5.81
C ASN A 444 4.46 21.06 5.82
N ILE A 445 5.04 20.78 4.65
CA ILE A 445 6.43 20.30 4.50
C ILE A 445 7.43 21.36 4.99
N ILE A 446 7.22 22.64 4.67
CA ILE A 446 8.09 23.75 5.11
C ILE A 446 8.16 23.80 6.65
N VAL A 447 7.03 23.65 7.33
CA VAL A 447 6.97 23.73 8.81
C VAL A 447 7.12 22.38 9.51
N ARG A 448 7.45 21.31 8.76
CA ARG A 448 7.58 19.92 9.27
C ARG A 448 6.32 19.40 10.00
N ASN A 449 5.14 19.78 9.51
CA ASN A 449 3.86 19.20 9.95
C ASN A 449 3.59 17.87 9.22
N ASP A 450 4.47 16.89 9.45
CA ASP A 450 4.52 15.62 8.72
C ASP A 450 3.21 14.80 8.86
N ASP A 451 2.50 14.91 9.99
CA ASP A 451 1.23 14.21 10.19
C ASP A 451 0.17 14.62 9.18
N GLU A 452 0.08 15.93 8.90
CA GLU A 452 -0.89 16.45 7.96
C GLU A 452 -0.50 16.09 6.53
N VAL A 453 0.80 16.02 6.22
CA VAL A 453 1.29 15.51 4.94
C VAL A 453 0.87 14.06 4.73
N PHE A 454 1.01 13.20 5.75
CA PHE A 454 0.56 11.82 5.67
C PHE A 454 -0.96 11.69 5.50
N ASN A 455 -1.75 12.52 6.20
CA ASN A 455 -3.20 12.53 6.06
C ASN A 455 -3.67 13.01 4.67
N GLU A 456 -3.00 14.02 4.11
CA GLU A 456 -3.36 14.62 2.83
C GLU A 456 -2.89 13.82 1.62
N VAL A 457 -1.81 13.04 1.78
CA VAL A 457 -1.19 12.25 0.72
C VAL A 457 -1.26 10.75 1.03
N THR A 458 -0.36 10.23 1.88
CA THR A 458 -0.30 8.80 2.24
C THR A 458 0.67 8.56 3.40
N ASP A 459 0.39 7.58 4.26
CA ASP A 459 1.32 7.09 5.30
C ASP A 459 2.14 5.86 4.81
N ASN A 460 2.02 5.50 3.53
CA ASN A 460 2.74 4.37 2.93
C ASN A 460 4.13 4.75 2.40
N ALA A 461 4.44 6.04 2.28
CA ALA A 461 5.71 6.56 1.79
C ALA A 461 6.41 7.47 2.81
N THR A 462 7.72 7.65 2.65
CA THR A 462 8.48 8.59 3.49
C THR A 462 8.19 10.04 3.08
N ILE A 463 8.39 11.00 3.99
CA ILE A 463 8.21 12.43 3.70
C ILE A 463 9.08 12.91 2.52
N PRO A 464 10.37 12.52 2.38
CA PRO A 464 11.15 12.82 1.17
C PRO A 464 10.51 12.30 -0.12
N THR A 465 10.08 11.03 -0.16
CA THR A 465 9.40 10.45 -1.33
C THR A 465 8.08 11.18 -1.65
N ILE A 466 7.32 11.57 -0.62
CA ILE A 466 6.11 12.40 -0.80
C ILE A 466 6.49 13.78 -1.35
N TYR A 467 7.59 14.36 -0.89
CA TYR A 467 8.03 15.67 -1.35
C TYR A 467 8.40 15.65 -2.84
N GLU A 468 9.13 14.64 -3.31
CA GLU A 468 9.39 14.41 -4.74
C GLU A 468 8.08 14.30 -5.52
N TYR A 469 7.15 13.44 -5.08
CA TYR A 469 5.83 13.27 -5.70
C TYR A 469 5.06 14.59 -5.81
N ILE A 470 5.05 15.39 -4.73
CA ILE A 470 4.34 16.67 -4.67
C ILE A 470 5.03 17.73 -5.53
N LEU A 471 6.36 17.75 -5.62
CA LEU A 471 7.08 18.65 -6.50
C LEU A 471 6.86 18.33 -7.98
N THR A 472 6.78 17.05 -8.35
CA THR A 472 6.39 16.64 -9.71
C THR A 472 5.03 17.22 -10.09
N ILE A 473 4.04 17.10 -9.20
CA ILE A 473 2.70 17.65 -9.42
C ILE A 473 2.71 19.19 -9.37
N ALA A 474 3.51 19.80 -8.49
CA ALA A 474 3.67 21.25 -8.44
C ALA A 474 4.19 21.78 -9.78
N TRP A 475 5.23 21.15 -10.33
CA TRP A 475 5.78 21.55 -11.63
C TRP A 475 4.78 21.33 -12.77
N TYR A 476 4.00 20.25 -12.72
CA TYR A 476 2.88 20.05 -13.65
C TYR A 476 1.88 21.22 -13.64
N HIS A 477 1.55 21.77 -12.46
CA HIS A 477 0.68 22.96 -12.35
C HIS A 477 1.36 24.26 -12.76
N ILE A 478 2.70 24.34 -12.65
CA ILE A 478 3.51 25.47 -13.14
C ILE A 478 3.65 25.42 -14.67
N SER A 479 3.57 24.22 -15.25
CA SER A 479 3.77 24.03 -16.68
C SER A 479 2.64 24.59 -17.53
N LYS A 480 3.00 25.48 -18.45
CA LYS A 480 2.04 26.13 -19.35
C LYS A 480 1.45 25.17 -20.38
N ASN A 481 2.31 24.40 -21.05
CA ASN A 481 1.92 23.55 -22.18
C ASN A 481 1.63 22.10 -21.77
N LYS A 482 2.17 21.65 -20.61
CA LYS A 482 2.00 20.28 -20.07
C LYS A 482 2.27 19.16 -21.11
N SER A 483 3.22 19.38 -22.03
CA SER A 483 3.52 18.55 -23.21
C SER A 483 4.38 17.30 -22.94
N PHE A 484 4.80 17.08 -21.70
CA PHE A 484 5.50 15.86 -21.25
C PHE A 484 4.51 14.85 -20.69
N LYS A 485 4.83 13.54 -20.69
CA LYS A 485 4.04 12.52 -19.98
C LYS A 485 4.27 12.61 -18.47
N LEU A 486 3.21 12.84 -17.71
CA LEU A 486 3.26 13.08 -16.27
C LEU A 486 3.58 11.79 -15.53
N LEU A 487 3.00 10.65 -15.94
CA LEU A 487 3.25 9.36 -15.30
C LEU A 487 4.74 8.96 -15.38
N ASP A 488 5.38 9.20 -16.52
CA ASP A 488 6.80 8.93 -16.77
C ASP A 488 7.75 9.84 -15.96
N THR A 489 7.25 10.97 -15.45
CA THR A 489 8.05 11.95 -14.71
C THR A 489 8.29 11.50 -13.27
N PHE A 490 7.44 10.64 -12.71
CA PHE A 490 7.61 10.15 -11.34
C PHE A 490 8.73 9.11 -11.27
N GLN A 491 9.79 9.46 -10.53
CA GLN A 491 10.81 8.51 -10.11
C GLN A 491 10.45 7.80 -8.81
N VAL A 492 9.15 7.67 -8.51
CA VAL A 492 8.63 6.94 -7.35
C VAL A 492 7.70 5.84 -7.82
N SER A 493 7.71 4.71 -7.13
CA SER A 493 6.68 3.68 -7.34
C SER A 493 5.34 4.14 -6.78
N LEU A 494 4.26 3.75 -7.45
CA LEU A 494 2.90 4.14 -7.10
C LEU A 494 2.08 2.94 -6.64
N ASP A 495 1.19 3.15 -5.68
CA ASP A 495 0.24 2.15 -5.24
C ASP A 495 -1.02 2.13 -6.14
N GLY A 496 -1.93 1.20 -5.88
CA GLY A 496 -3.19 1.10 -6.62
C GLY A 496 -4.07 2.35 -6.51
N ASN A 497 -3.86 3.24 -5.53
CA ASN A 497 -4.53 4.54 -5.46
C ASN A 497 -3.81 5.64 -6.25
N LYS A 498 -2.73 5.32 -6.97
CA LYS A 498 -1.85 6.26 -7.68
C LYS A 498 -1.07 7.19 -6.72
N LEU A 499 -0.84 6.74 -5.48
CA LEU A 499 -0.10 7.47 -4.44
C LEU A 499 1.31 6.89 -4.28
N PRO A 500 2.30 7.68 -3.81
CA PRO A 500 3.69 7.23 -3.74
C PRO A 500 3.90 6.09 -2.73
N LEU A 501 4.88 5.24 -3.02
CA LEU A 501 5.37 4.16 -2.16
C LEU A 501 6.86 4.35 -1.83
N THR A 502 7.74 4.17 -2.81
CA THR A 502 9.20 4.26 -2.62
C THR A 502 9.89 4.94 -3.78
N HIS A 503 11.02 5.59 -3.53
CA HIS A 503 11.88 6.16 -4.57
C HIS A 503 12.51 5.04 -5.43
N ARG A 504 12.52 5.22 -6.75
CA ARG A 504 13.13 4.31 -7.73
C ARG A 504 14.63 4.60 -7.80
N GLY A 505 15.40 3.93 -6.95
CA GLY A 505 16.86 4.11 -6.90
C GLY A 505 17.55 3.60 -8.16
N SER A 506 17.81 4.50 -9.14
CA SER A 506 18.55 4.12 -10.36
C SER A 506 19.61 5.13 -10.83
N GLY A 507 20.10 6.01 -9.96
CA GLY A 507 21.18 6.98 -10.31
C GLY A 507 20.76 8.07 -11.31
N ALA A 508 19.49 8.09 -11.69
CA ALA A 508 18.81 9.23 -12.30
C ALA A 508 18.53 10.29 -11.22
N GLY A 509 18.33 11.54 -11.64
CA GLY A 509 17.94 12.59 -10.69
C GLY A 509 16.47 12.47 -10.28
N ASP A 510 16.05 13.22 -9.25
CA ASP A 510 14.77 12.97 -8.57
C ASP A 510 13.54 13.14 -9.48
N ILE A 511 13.55 14.17 -10.35
CA ILE A 511 12.44 14.46 -11.25
C ILE A 511 12.99 14.91 -12.61
N GLU A 512 12.74 14.12 -13.64
CA GLU A 512 13.19 14.40 -15.01
C GLU A 512 12.01 14.74 -15.92
N ILE A 513 11.96 15.97 -16.40
CA ILE A 513 10.91 16.47 -17.28
C ILE A 513 11.48 16.68 -18.68
N LYS A 514 10.91 15.99 -19.66
CA LYS A 514 11.24 16.12 -21.08
C LYS A 514 10.00 16.57 -21.82
N SER A 515 9.94 17.86 -22.11
CA SER A 515 8.85 18.50 -22.85
C SER A 515 9.30 18.90 -24.25
N ASP A 516 8.37 19.33 -25.08
CA ASP A 516 8.70 19.90 -26.40
C ASP A 516 9.51 21.21 -26.28
N ASP A 517 9.41 21.90 -25.14
CA ASP A 517 9.99 23.23 -24.90
C ASP A 517 11.39 23.16 -24.26
N TYR A 518 11.61 22.18 -23.38
CA TYR A 518 12.85 22.05 -22.60
C TYR A 518 13.04 20.66 -21.98
N SER A 519 14.28 20.39 -21.57
CA SER A 519 14.64 19.29 -20.67
C SER A 519 15.04 19.84 -19.31
N LEU A 520 14.33 19.45 -18.25
CA LEU A 520 14.55 19.93 -16.89
C LEU A 520 14.80 18.77 -15.95
N LEU A 521 15.84 18.90 -15.13
CA LEU A 521 16.07 18.07 -13.96
C LEU A 521 15.71 18.88 -12.71
N ILE A 522 14.91 18.33 -11.81
CA ILE A 522 14.70 18.87 -10.48
C ILE A 522 15.32 17.89 -9.47
N GLU A 523 16.14 18.42 -8.58
CA GLU A 523 16.73 17.69 -7.45
C GLU A 523 16.18 18.29 -6.16
N ALA A 524 15.60 17.46 -5.31
CA ALA A 524 14.79 17.89 -4.18
C ALA A 524 15.36 17.35 -2.87
N THR A 525 15.54 18.23 -1.89
CA THR A 525 16.04 17.80 -0.58
C THR A 525 15.31 18.45 0.57
N LEU A 526 15.16 17.68 1.66
CA LEU A 526 14.71 18.18 2.95
C LEU A 526 15.87 18.26 3.97
N MET A 527 17.11 18.06 3.52
CA MET A 527 18.30 18.22 4.34
C MET A 527 18.43 19.67 4.82
N ASN A 528 18.87 19.85 6.06
CA ASN A 528 19.25 21.15 6.58
C ASN A 528 20.56 21.65 5.92
N MET A 529 20.84 22.95 6.05
CA MET A 529 22.02 23.59 5.43
C MET A 529 23.35 22.89 5.75
N ASN A 530 23.53 22.36 6.97
CA ASN A 530 24.77 21.68 7.36
C ASN A 530 24.99 20.35 6.65
N ALA A 531 23.91 19.63 6.34
CA ALA A 531 23.95 18.33 5.68
C ALA A 531 24.06 18.46 4.15
N GLN A 532 23.46 19.51 3.56
CA GLN A 532 23.43 19.72 2.10
C GLN A 532 24.80 19.67 1.44
N LYS A 533 25.83 20.27 2.06
CA LYS A 533 27.18 20.24 1.48
C LYS A 533 27.72 18.82 1.29
N ARG A 534 27.39 17.90 2.21
CA ARG A 534 27.85 16.50 2.16
C ARG A 534 26.95 15.63 1.30
N GLY A 535 25.64 15.84 1.38
CA GLY A 535 24.63 15.01 0.73
C GLY A 535 24.41 15.39 -0.74
N GLU A 536 24.45 16.68 -1.09
CA GLU A 536 23.87 17.17 -2.34
C GLU A 536 24.88 17.64 -3.37
N LEU A 537 26.10 18.05 -2.96
CA LEU A 537 27.07 18.58 -3.91
C LEU A 537 27.45 17.57 -5.00
N GLU A 538 27.89 16.37 -4.63
CA GLU A 538 28.30 15.36 -5.60
C GLU A 538 27.09 14.83 -6.40
N PRO A 539 25.98 14.40 -5.77
CA PRO A 539 24.91 13.77 -6.51
C PRO A 539 24.24 14.72 -7.51
N VAL A 540 23.90 15.94 -7.09
CA VAL A 540 23.25 16.93 -7.96
C VAL A 540 24.13 17.26 -9.17
N ILE A 541 25.43 17.46 -8.98
CA ILE A 541 26.35 17.75 -10.10
C ILE A 541 26.46 16.54 -11.03
N ARG A 542 26.58 15.33 -10.49
CA ARG A 542 26.70 14.10 -11.28
C ARG A 542 25.43 13.82 -12.08
N HIS A 543 24.26 13.87 -11.46
CA HIS A 543 22.98 13.67 -12.12
C HIS A 543 22.73 14.75 -13.19
N SER A 544 22.99 16.03 -12.87
CA SER A 544 22.90 17.12 -13.85
C SER A 544 23.80 16.90 -15.06
N THR A 545 25.02 16.41 -14.84
CA THR A 545 25.97 16.09 -15.91
C THR A 545 25.45 14.97 -16.79
N ASN A 546 24.99 13.86 -16.20
CA ASN A 546 24.46 12.73 -16.95
C ASN A 546 23.18 13.11 -17.70
N PHE A 547 22.26 13.82 -17.05
CA PHE A 547 21.04 14.32 -17.67
C PHE A 547 21.34 15.25 -18.87
N ALA A 548 22.32 16.15 -18.73
CA ALA A 548 22.75 17.00 -19.84
C ALA A 548 23.35 16.21 -21.01
N VAL A 549 24.10 15.14 -20.73
CA VAL A 549 24.64 14.23 -21.76
C VAL A 549 23.52 13.47 -22.47
N ASP A 550 22.59 12.89 -21.71
CA ASP A 550 21.53 12.02 -22.23
C ASP A 550 20.49 12.80 -23.06
N ASN A 551 20.38 14.12 -22.86
CA ASN A 551 19.45 14.99 -23.57
C ASN A 551 20.13 15.94 -24.57
N HIS A 552 21.42 15.78 -24.85
CA HIS A 552 22.10 16.58 -25.87
C HIS A 552 21.51 16.31 -27.28
N PRO A 553 21.30 17.33 -28.15
CA PRO A 553 21.69 18.75 -28.03
C PRO A 553 20.63 19.66 -27.40
N THR A 554 19.57 19.13 -26.81
CA THR A 554 18.51 19.92 -26.18
C THR A 554 19.10 20.73 -25.02
N LYS A 555 18.64 21.98 -24.87
CA LYS A 555 19.01 22.80 -23.71
C LYS A 555 18.46 22.14 -22.44
N THR A 556 19.37 21.85 -21.51
CA THR A 556 19.03 21.32 -20.20
C THR A 556 19.12 22.39 -19.12
N GLN A 557 18.25 22.29 -18.12
CA GLN A 557 18.31 23.08 -16.89
C GLN A 557 18.26 22.12 -15.70
N THR A 558 19.00 22.42 -14.63
CA THR A 558 18.77 21.80 -13.32
C THR A 558 18.20 22.81 -12.33
N ILE A 559 17.17 22.45 -11.59
CA ILE A 559 16.66 23.21 -10.44
C ILE A 559 16.84 22.39 -9.17
N PHE A 560 17.61 22.92 -8.22
CA PHE A 560 17.75 22.37 -6.88
C PHE A 560 16.71 22.99 -5.94
N ILE A 561 15.89 22.17 -5.27
CA ILE A 561 14.80 22.65 -4.41
C ILE A 561 14.94 22.14 -2.98
N ALA A 562 14.98 23.06 -2.01
CA ALA A 562 15.03 22.73 -0.59
C ALA A 562 14.25 23.71 0.29
N ASN A 563 13.94 23.33 1.53
CA ASN A 563 13.31 24.25 2.50
C ASN A 563 14.24 25.43 2.85
N GLU A 564 15.52 25.14 3.08
CA GLU A 564 16.60 26.09 3.37
C GLU A 564 17.72 25.87 2.36
N LEU A 565 18.50 26.90 2.02
CA LEU A 565 19.56 26.80 1.01
C LEU A 565 20.91 27.24 1.61
N ASP A 566 21.93 26.39 1.51
CA ASP A 566 23.30 26.75 1.94
C ASP A 566 24.04 27.55 0.87
N ASP A 567 24.53 28.74 1.24
CA ASP A 567 25.23 29.65 0.31
C ASP A 567 26.47 29.02 -0.35
N ASN A 568 27.21 28.14 0.36
CA ASN A 568 28.39 27.51 -0.24
C ASN A 568 27.97 26.54 -1.34
N VAL A 569 26.92 25.75 -1.11
CA VAL A 569 26.33 24.86 -2.10
C VAL A 569 25.85 25.67 -3.31
N LEU A 570 25.10 26.76 -3.08
CA LEU A 570 24.60 27.62 -4.16
C LEU A 570 25.72 28.22 -5.01
N ASN A 571 26.78 28.71 -4.36
CA ASN A 571 27.91 29.32 -5.06
C ASN A 571 28.68 28.30 -5.90
N ILE A 572 28.84 27.07 -5.39
CA ILE A 572 29.48 25.97 -6.14
C ILE A 572 28.61 25.58 -7.34
N PHE A 573 27.30 25.41 -7.16
CA PHE A 573 26.37 25.15 -8.26
C PHE A 573 26.43 26.22 -9.34
N ARG A 574 26.46 27.51 -8.96
CA ARG A 574 26.65 28.60 -9.91
C ARG A 574 28.00 28.54 -10.63
N ALA A 575 29.06 28.08 -9.97
CA ALA A 575 30.38 27.94 -10.59
C ALA A 575 30.42 26.86 -11.67
N MET A 576 29.53 25.86 -11.59
CA MET A 576 29.49 24.76 -12.55
C MET A 576 29.21 25.20 -13.98
N GLN A 577 28.67 26.40 -14.22
CA GLN A 577 28.48 26.94 -15.57
C GLN A 577 29.80 27.12 -16.35
N PHE A 578 30.95 27.08 -15.67
CA PHE A 578 32.28 27.25 -16.29
C PHE A 578 33.15 25.98 -16.21
N VAL A 579 32.60 24.86 -15.74
CA VAL A 579 33.37 23.64 -15.47
C VAL A 579 33.04 22.58 -16.51
N GLN A 580 34.08 21.94 -17.06
CA GLN A 580 33.90 20.75 -17.87
C GLN A 580 33.68 19.54 -16.96
N LEU A 581 32.59 18.81 -17.19
CA LEU A 581 32.19 17.66 -16.38
C LEU A 581 32.00 16.43 -17.29
N ASN A 582 32.44 15.27 -16.83
CA ASN A 582 32.37 14.02 -17.59
C ASN A 582 31.19 13.18 -17.09
N SER A 583 30.49 12.52 -18.02
CA SER A 583 29.45 11.56 -17.66
C SER A 583 30.05 10.38 -16.89
N THR A 584 29.32 9.89 -15.89
CA THR A 584 29.68 8.67 -15.17
C THR A 584 29.23 7.40 -15.90
N TYR A 585 28.26 7.50 -16.80
CA TYR A 585 27.80 6.38 -17.63
C TYR A 585 28.67 6.18 -18.87
N ASN A 586 29.23 7.26 -19.41
CA ASN A 586 30.14 7.21 -20.55
C ASN A 586 31.28 8.22 -20.38
N SER A 587 32.41 7.76 -19.88
CA SER A 587 33.58 8.60 -19.55
C SER A 587 34.18 9.37 -20.73
N ASN A 588 33.81 9.03 -21.97
CA ASN A 588 34.29 9.70 -23.17
C ASN A 588 33.40 10.89 -23.58
N ILE A 589 32.28 11.11 -22.90
CA ILE A 589 31.36 12.22 -23.16
C ILE A 589 31.45 13.22 -22.01
N SER A 590 31.58 14.48 -22.37
CA SER A 590 31.68 15.59 -21.41
C SER A 590 30.78 16.74 -21.83
N ILE A 591 30.33 17.52 -20.85
CA ILE A 591 29.58 18.75 -21.05
C ILE A 591 30.43 19.92 -20.56
N SER A 592 30.32 21.05 -21.26
CA SER A 592 31.05 22.27 -20.93
C SER A 592 30.11 23.24 -20.23
N GLY A 593 30.05 23.14 -18.90
CA GLY A 593 29.21 23.97 -18.06
C GLY A 593 27.83 23.37 -17.76
N LEU A 594 27.35 23.56 -16.53
CA LEU A 594 25.96 23.29 -16.12
C LEU A 594 25.27 24.56 -15.65
N ASN A 595 23.98 24.69 -15.96
CA ASN A 595 23.12 25.67 -15.31
C ASN A 595 22.34 24.99 -14.19
N ILE A 596 22.80 25.14 -12.95
CA ILE A 596 22.10 24.67 -11.74
C ILE A 596 21.61 25.91 -10.99
N PHE A 597 20.29 26.09 -10.95
CA PHE A 597 19.64 27.16 -10.21
C PHE A 597 18.94 26.60 -8.97
N ALA A 598 18.80 27.38 -7.91
CA ALA A 598 18.14 26.92 -6.70
C ALA A 598 16.86 27.69 -6.39
N LEU A 599 15.84 26.99 -5.93
CA LEU A 599 14.61 27.57 -5.42
C LEU A 599 14.35 27.02 -4.02
N SER A 600 13.88 27.87 -3.12
CA SER A 600 13.33 27.36 -1.87
C SER A 600 11.94 26.78 -2.11
N THR A 601 11.51 25.82 -1.29
CA THR A 601 10.14 25.29 -1.32
C THR A 601 9.10 26.41 -1.17
N LYS A 602 9.43 27.45 -0.40
CA LYS A 602 8.59 28.65 -0.25
C LYS A 602 8.45 29.42 -1.56
N GLU A 603 9.52 29.55 -2.34
CA GLU A 603 9.46 30.22 -3.64
C GLU A 603 8.65 29.42 -4.66
N ILE A 604 8.66 28.08 -4.60
CA ILE A 604 7.74 27.24 -5.39
C ILE A 604 6.29 27.53 -5.02
N VAL A 605 5.98 27.64 -3.71
CA VAL A 605 4.65 28.05 -3.24
C VAL A 605 4.26 29.43 -3.79
N ASP A 606 5.18 30.39 -3.78
CA ASP A 606 4.92 31.74 -4.27
C ASP A 606 4.75 31.79 -5.79
N ILE A 607 5.49 30.97 -6.54
CA ILE A 607 5.33 30.76 -7.99
C ILE A 607 3.92 30.24 -8.30
N LEU A 608 3.47 29.19 -7.59
CA LEU A 608 2.12 28.63 -7.76
C LEU A 608 1.03 29.67 -7.45
N LYS A 609 1.19 30.45 -6.38
CA LYS A 609 0.21 31.49 -5.98
C LYS A 609 0.12 32.63 -6.98
N LYS A 610 1.25 33.01 -7.57
CA LYS A 610 1.34 34.09 -8.57
C LYS A 610 1.08 33.61 -10.00
N GLU A 611 0.92 32.30 -10.20
CA GLU A 611 0.68 31.67 -11.51
C GLU A 611 1.81 31.97 -12.53
N ILE A 612 3.05 32.03 -12.03
CA ILE A 612 4.23 32.21 -12.89
C ILE A 612 4.51 30.88 -13.58
N CYS A 613 4.66 30.90 -14.91
CA CYS A 613 4.83 29.66 -15.67
C CYS A 613 6.29 29.24 -15.83
N ASP A 614 6.50 27.95 -16.05
CA ASP A 614 7.80 27.31 -16.25
C ASP A 614 8.66 28.00 -17.33
N ILE A 615 8.08 28.31 -18.49
CA ILE A 615 8.81 28.94 -19.61
C ILE A 615 9.42 30.28 -19.16
N GLU A 616 8.65 31.12 -18.48
CA GLU A 616 9.11 32.43 -18.00
C GLU A 616 10.23 32.26 -16.96
N ILE A 617 10.06 31.34 -16.01
CA ILE A 617 11.06 31.03 -14.97
C ILE A 617 12.39 30.63 -15.63
N LEU A 618 12.32 29.66 -16.55
CA LEU A 618 13.49 29.12 -17.23
C LEU A 618 14.16 30.17 -18.13
N GLU A 619 13.40 31.03 -18.81
CA GLU A 619 13.94 32.14 -19.59
C GLU A 619 14.71 33.14 -18.71
N LYS A 620 14.16 33.52 -17.54
CA LYS A 620 14.86 34.42 -16.60
C LYS A 620 16.13 33.81 -16.04
N ILE A 621 16.11 32.52 -15.69
CA ILE A 621 17.30 31.82 -15.21
C ILE A 621 18.39 31.79 -16.29
N ASN A 622 18.02 31.37 -17.50
CA ASN A 622 18.98 31.17 -18.59
C ASN A 622 19.54 32.48 -19.17
N SER A 623 18.75 33.55 -19.20
CA SER A 623 19.21 34.88 -19.67
C SER A 623 20.21 35.54 -18.71
N ASN A 624 20.27 35.06 -17.47
CA ASN A 624 21.21 35.55 -16.45
C ASN A 624 22.48 34.69 -16.34
N LEU A 625 22.79 33.80 -17.30
CA LEU A 625 24.08 33.12 -17.35
C LEU A 625 25.22 34.09 -17.64
N ASN A 626 26.37 33.85 -17.01
CA ASN A 626 27.56 34.67 -17.23
C ASN A 626 28.27 34.22 -18.52
N SER A 627 28.67 35.18 -19.35
CA SER A 627 29.39 34.90 -20.61
C SER A 627 30.86 34.52 -20.41
N SER A 628 31.42 34.78 -19.22
CA SER A 628 32.82 34.47 -18.88
C SER A 628 32.98 34.22 -17.37
N PRO A 629 34.03 33.47 -16.95
CA PRO A 629 34.29 33.20 -15.53
C PRO A 629 34.40 34.49 -14.71
N ALA A 630 33.69 34.53 -13.58
CA ALA A 630 33.67 35.65 -12.65
C ALA A 630 33.64 35.16 -11.19
N TYR A 631 34.00 36.03 -10.25
CA TYR A 631 33.80 35.74 -8.83
C TYR A 631 32.30 35.60 -8.53
N ILE A 632 31.94 34.53 -7.83
CA ILE A 632 30.58 34.27 -7.38
C ILE A 632 30.50 34.68 -5.93
N ASN A 633 29.71 35.71 -5.67
CA ASN A 633 29.41 36.20 -4.33
C ASN A 633 28.06 35.67 -3.90
N ASN A 634 27.82 35.63 -2.59
CA ASN A 634 26.49 35.38 -2.03
C ASN A 634 25.46 36.36 -2.64
N ASP A 635 24.18 36.02 -2.52
CA ASP A 635 23.06 36.83 -3.02
C ASP A 635 22.97 36.98 -4.56
N TRP A 636 23.83 36.30 -5.34
CA TRP A 636 23.77 36.34 -6.82
C TRP A 636 22.40 35.97 -7.38
N ARG A 637 21.64 35.17 -6.63
CA ARG A 637 20.30 34.69 -6.97
C ARG A 637 19.22 35.78 -6.86
N ASN A 638 19.40 36.77 -5.99
CA ASN A 638 18.35 37.72 -5.61
C ASN A 638 17.86 38.55 -6.81
N ASN A 639 18.76 38.97 -7.71
CA ASN A 639 18.39 39.70 -8.92
C ASN A 639 17.56 38.83 -9.88
N ILE A 640 17.92 37.54 -10.02
CA ILE A 640 17.21 36.61 -10.88
C ILE A 640 15.80 36.34 -10.33
N LEU A 641 15.67 36.16 -9.01
CA LEU A 641 14.36 36.01 -8.36
C LEU A 641 13.51 37.26 -8.49
N PHE A 642 14.11 38.44 -8.33
CA PHE A 642 13.41 39.69 -8.54
C PHE A 642 12.81 39.74 -9.95
N ASP A 643 13.56 39.32 -10.97
CA ASP A 643 13.09 39.26 -12.35
C ASP A 643 12.02 38.17 -12.59
N ILE A 644 12.06 37.06 -11.85
CA ILE A 644 11.02 36.00 -11.90
C ILE A 644 9.72 36.50 -11.27
N PHE A 645 9.80 37.22 -10.15
CA PHE A 645 8.64 37.58 -9.33
C PHE A 645 8.03 38.96 -9.61
N LYS A 646 8.60 39.68 -10.58
CA LYS A 646 8.12 40.97 -11.07
C LYS A 646 6.93 40.79 -12.01
#